data_AF-A0A0U3GY16-F1
#
_entry.id   AF-A0A0U3GY16-F1
#
_cell.length_a   1.000
_cell.length_b   1.000
_cell.length_c   1.000
_cell.angle_alpha   90.00
_cell.angle_beta   90.00
_cell.angle_gamma   90.00
#
_symmetry.space_group_name_H-M   'P 1'
#
loop_
_entity.id
_entity.type
_entity.pdbx_description
1 polymer ?
#
loop_
_entity_poly.entity_id
_entity_poly.type
_entity_poly.pdbx_seq_one_letter_code
_entity_poly.pdbx_strand_id
1 'polypeptide(L)'
;MIDPAPGSGRRTAARSWLHSDAPTQSLNGNWRFRLLPGAPGTPGGRGVLPAGEAVEGIAEEAFDDSSWDEIAVPAHWVLEGDGRYGRPIYTNVRFPFPTDAPNVPDENPTGDYRRTFELPEAWTEAERILLRFDGVESRYKVWVNGVPIGVGVGSRLAQEFDVTDELRPGTNVVAVRVHQWSASSYVEDQDQWWLPGIFRDVTLQARPAGGIDDVWLRTSFSGSGDSGTGDSGAGTIDPEITANGDAFPVTLSVPELGVDVTWNSAADVAPVAIDAVEPWSAEIPRLYDATVSSAAETLSLRLGFRTVEIVGDRFLVNGRRVVFHGMNRHETHPDRGRVFDEESARADLALMKQFNVNAIRTSHYPPHPRLLDLADEMGFWVVLECDLETHGFHAQQWAGNPSDDPAWHDAFVDRIERTIERDKNHPSIVMWSLGNEAGTGANLAAMAAWAHARDTGRPVHYEGDYSGAYTDVYSRMYSSVPETEAIGRDDSGSLLLGCSAAESARQRTKPFILCEYVHAMGNGPGAIDQYEDLVDRYPRLHGGFVWEWRDHGIRTRTEDGTEFFAYGGDFNEVIHDGNFVMDGMVLSDSTPSPGLFEYKQIVAPIRLRFGTEVPNGTASDGGARRFITVANLRHSADASDVVLQWRTEVDGIRSDSGELAVAGASGKVLAAGDSAQLELPAFAVSGNGEHWLTVEAVLRKDTDWAPAGHVISAAQLDLSEPTAPVQAPRPLASVGRTGSLGAESASAESSGSGTVTLGPGVFEEGRLVSLGGLSVAGPRLELWRAPTDNDGGAGHGSYDLADPWLNNGNGVPAPPSAEVWRNAGMDRLTARVEKVAANDSGVTVRTRYAPADSADSVTVEQQWQLADGELWLRLDIIPSAGWDMIWPRIGVRFDLPGSVDGASWFGAGPRESYPDSMQAALIGRYSAAIDDLTVTYAKPQESGHRSAVRSLELKNAGAPWLRIETVADARGRRPGFTLARHTAQEVSAAAHPHELPPSEHSYLYLDAVQHGLGSRACGPDVWPDFALRPEARTVTLRIGTAG
;
A
#
# COMPACT_ATOMS: atom_id res chain seq x y z
N MET A 1 26.38 -13.34 21.75
CA MET A 1 25.32 -12.30 21.59
C MET A 1 25.85 -11.02 20.98
N ILE A 2 26.96 -10.47 21.47
CA ILE A 2 27.51 -9.16 21.04
C ILE A 2 28.56 -9.22 19.90
N ASP A 3 28.75 -10.39 19.29
CA ASP A 3 29.74 -10.56 18.21
C ASP A 3 29.18 -10.02 16.88
N PRO A 4 29.80 -9.05 16.20
CA PRO A 4 29.33 -8.54 14.90
C PRO A 4 29.64 -9.47 13.72
N ALA A 5 30.30 -10.62 13.93
CA ALA A 5 30.63 -11.57 12.88
C ALA A 5 29.39 -12.21 12.20
N PRO A 6 29.52 -12.73 10.96
CA PRO A 6 28.45 -13.36 10.17
C PRO A 6 27.94 -14.72 10.70
N GLY A 7 28.21 -15.07 11.95
CA GLY A 7 27.93 -16.39 12.52
C GLY A 7 29.16 -17.30 12.56
N SER A 8 28.99 -18.51 13.08
CA SER A 8 30.14 -19.40 13.37
C SER A 8 29.76 -20.88 13.33
N GLY A 9 30.78 -21.75 13.39
CA GLY A 9 30.62 -23.20 13.45
C GLY A 9 30.63 -23.83 12.06
N ARG A 10 29.85 -24.90 11.88
CA ARG A 10 29.85 -25.75 10.67
C ARG A 10 28.98 -25.19 9.54
N ARG A 11 29.07 -23.89 9.31
CA ARG A 11 28.31 -23.20 8.25
C ARG A 11 28.77 -23.74 6.89
N THR A 12 27.82 -24.03 6.01
CA THR A 12 28.12 -24.26 4.59
C THR A 12 28.15 -22.94 3.83
N ALA A 13 28.69 -22.96 2.61
CA ALA A 13 28.63 -21.80 1.71
C ALA A 13 27.18 -21.49 1.33
N ALA A 14 26.89 -20.21 1.08
CA ALA A 14 25.60 -19.80 0.56
C ALA A 14 25.37 -20.41 -0.83
N ARG A 15 24.13 -20.82 -1.11
CA ARG A 15 23.73 -21.45 -2.37
C ARG A 15 22.27 -21.18 -2.67
N SER A 16 21.84 -21.49 -3.90
CA SER A 16 20.44 -21.33 -4.32
C SER A 16 19.50 -22.18 -3.47
N TRP A 17 18.29 -21.69 -3.25
CA TRP A 17 17.19 -22.57 -2.86
C TRP A 17 16.71 -23.31 -4.11
N LEU A 18 16.73 -24.65 -4.08
CA LEU A 18 16.54 -25.49 -5.27
C LEU A 18 15.54 -26.60 -4.99
N HIS A 19 14.69 -26.88 -5.99
CA HIS A 19 13.84 -28.07 -6.00
C HIS A 19 14.67 -29.28 -6.40
N SER A 20 15.11 -30.05 -5.42
CA SER A 20 15.94 -31.26 -5.60
C SER A 20 15.14 -32.53 -5.29
N ASP A 21 15.46 -33.62 -5.98
CA ASP A 21 15.00 -34.97 -5.62
C ASP A 21 15.80 -35.61 -4.48
N ALA A 22 16.83 -34.92 -3.98
CA ALA A 22 17.61 -35.34 -2.82
C ALA A 22 16.69 -35.58 -1.60
N PRO A 23 16.89 -36.69 -0.85
CA PRO A 23 16.06 -36.99 0.30
C PRO A 23 16.04 -35.83 1.30
N THR A 24 14.83 -35.36 1.62
CA THR A 24 14.60 -34.20 2.49
C THR A 24 13.58 -34.57 3.57
N GLN A 25 13.81 -34.09 4.79
CA GLN A 25 12.92 -34.26 5.93
C GLN A 25 12.65 -32.89 6.56
N SER A 26 11.38 -32.47 6.57
CA SER A 26 10.99 -31.30 7.36
C SER A 26 11.02 -31.63 8.85
N LEU A 27 11.57 -30.71 9.64
CA LEU A 27 11.54 -30.74 11.09
C LEU A 27 10.45 -29.83 11.68
N ASN A 28 9.62 -29.21 10.84
CA ASN A 28 8.46 -28.44 11.28
C ASN A 28 7.50 -29.30 12.11
N GLY A 29 6.65 -28.62 12.89
CA GLY A 29 5.68 -29.22 13.79
C GLY A 29 5.89 -28.76 15.23
N ASN A 30 5.46 -29.56 16.20
CA ASN A 30 5.56 -29.20 17.61
C ASN A 30 6.95 -29.49 18.18
N TRP A 31 7.57 -28.47 18.76
CA TRP A 31 8.84 -28.54 19.46
C TRP A 31 8.61 -28.31 20.95
N ARG A 32 9.41 -28.96 21.81
CA ARG A 32 9.46 -28.61 23.23
C ARG A 32 10.00 -27.19 23.36
N PHE A 33 9.34 -26.37 24.15
CA PHE A 33 9.66 -24.95 24.26
C PHE A 33 9.60 -24.44 25.69
N ARG A 34 10.53 -23.56 26.02
CA ARG A 34 10.42 -22.66 27.18
C ARG A 34 10.97 -21.28 26.83
N LEU A 35 10.44 -20.27 27.48
CA LEU A 35 10.96 -18.91 27.39
C LEU A 35 11.71 -18.53 28.68
N LEU A 36 12.92 -18.01 28.53
CA LEU A 36 13.73 -17.42 29.60
C LEU A 36 13.69 -15.90 29.49
N PRO A 37 13.68 -15.15 30.62
CA PRO A 37 13.58 -13.68 30.60
C PRO A 37 14.91 -12.99 30.23
N GLY A 38 16.00 -13.74 30.15
CA GLY A 38 17.33 -13.23 29.84
C GLY A 38 18.24 -14.34 29.33
N ALA A 39 19.36 -13.97 28.73
CA ALA A 39 20.28 -14.93 28.12
C ALA A 39 21.18 -15.61 29.16
N PRO A 40 21.14 -16.95 29.30
CA PRO A 40 21.99 -17.66 30.26
C PRO A 40 23.48 -17.42 30.03
N GLY A 41 24.23 -17.26 31.12
CA GLY A 41 25.69 -17.11 31.10
C GLY A 41 26.21 -15.67 30.96
N THR A 42 25.34 -14.69 30.66
CA THR A 42 25.71 -13.28 30.76
C THR A 42 25.73 -12.79 32.22
N PRO A 43 26.36 -11.64 32.51
CA PRO A 43 26.29 -11.04 33.83
C PRO A 43 24.85 -10.80 34.33
N GLY A 44 23.96 -10.27 33.48
CA GLY A 44 22.55 -10.05 33.81
C GLY A 44 21.67 -11.31 33.74
N GLY A 45 22.08 -12.33 33.00
CA GLY A 45 21.41 -13.63 32.91
C GLY A 45 21.74 -14.60 34.06
N ARG A 46 22.36 -14.13 35.15
CA ARG A 46 22.65 -14.98 36.31
C ARG A 46 21.35 -15.32 37.05
N GLY A 47 21.07 -16.61 37.17
CA GLY A 47 19.89 -17.10 37.90
C GLY A 47 18.62 -17.23 37.05
N VAL A 48 18.68 -17.00 35.73
CA VAL A 48 17.54 -17.25 34.82
C VAL A 48 17.26 -18.74 34.61
N LEU A 49 18.24 -19.61 34.86
CA LEU A 49 18.11 -21.06 34.76
C LEU A 49 17.73 -21.71 36.10
N PRO A 50 17.02 -22.85 36.07
CA PRO A 50 16.80 -23.69 37.25
C PRO A 50 18.10 -24.06 37.98
N ALA A 51 18.00 -24.24 39.30
CA ALA A 51 19.13 -24.64 40.12
C ALA A 51 19.70 -26.00 39.67
N GLY A 52 21.01 -26.03 39.39
CA GLY A 52 21.71 -27.24 38.94
C GLY A 52 21.78 -27.39 37.42
N GLU A 53 21.09 -26.55 36.65
CA GLU A 53 21.20 -26.55 35.20
C GLU A 53 22.47 -25.77 34.75
N ALA A 54 23.27 -26.38 33.87
CA ALA A 54 24.41 -25.71 33.25
C ALA A 54 23.96 -24.68 32.19
N VAL A 55 24.78 -23.67 31.92
CA VAL A 55 24.46 -22.58 30.97
C VAL A 55 23.99 -23.11 29.61
N GLU A 56 24.62 -24.18 29.10
CA GLU A 56 24.26 -24.84 27.84
C GLU A 56 23.69 -26.25 28.06
N GLY A 57 23.17 -26.54 29.26
CA GLY A 57 22.68 -27.87 29.65
C GLY A 57 21.52 -28.37 28.77
N ILE A 58 20.77 -27.46 28.13
CA ILE A 58 19.71 -27.80 27.16
C ILE A 58 20.18 -28.68 26.00
N ALA A 59 21.48 -28.64 25.69
CA ALA A 59 22.06 -29.42 24.60
C ALA A 59 22.15 -30.90 24.98
N GLU A 60 22.29 -31.23 26.26
CA GLU A 60 22.53 -32.60 26.72
C GLU A 60 21.39 -33.52 26.28
N GLU A 61 21.73 -34.68 25.72
CA GLU A 61 20.72 -35.64 25.27
C GLU A 61 19.83 -36.12 26.42
N ALA A 62 20.42 -36.28 27.61
CA ALA A 62 19.73 -36.72 28.82
C ALA A 62 18.94 -35.61 29.53
N PHE A 63 18.91 -34.39 28.97
CA PHE A 63 18.14 -33.29 29.55
C PHE A 63 16.64 -33.62 29.54
N ASP A 64 16.01 -33.52 30.71
CA ASP A 64 14.59 -33.77 30.90
C ASP A 64 13.77 -32.50 30.59
N ASP A 65 13.13 -32.49 29.43
CA ASP A 65 12.21 -31.44 28.98
C ASP A 65 10.75 -31.89 29.03
N SER A 66 10.44 -33.00 29.71
CA SER A 66 9.07 -33.56 29.74
C SER A 66 8.03 -32.62 30.35
N SER A 67 8.47 -31.65 31.16
CA SER A 67 7.63 -30.61 31.76
C SER A 67 7.52 -29.34 30.91
N TRP A 68 8.21 -29.24 29.78
CA TRP A 68 8.15 -28.06 28.91
C TRP A 68 6.86 -28.05 28.11
N ASP A 69 6.41 -26.84 27.79
CA ASP A 69 5.32 -26.64 26.86
C ASP A 69 5.73 -27.10 25.45
N GLU A 70 4.77 -27.16 24.53
CA GLU A 70 5.02 -27.33 23.10
C GLU A 70 4.68 -26.03 22.36
N ILE A 71 5.44 -25.73 21.31
CA ILE A 71 5.17 -24.63 20.38
C ILE A 71 5.25 -25.14 18.94
N ALA A 72 4.42 -24.60 18.06
CA ALA A 72 4.56 -24.84 16.63
C ALA A 72 5.85 -24.20 16.09
N VAL A 73 6.49 -24.87 15.14
CA VAL A 73 7.58 -24.34 14.34
C VAL A 73 7.23 -24.62 12.88
N PRO A 74 7.15 -23.60 12.00
CA PRO A 74 7.48 -22.20 12.27
C PRO A 74 6.44 -21.43 13.11
N ALA A 75 6.89 -20.52 13.98
CA ALA A 75 6.06 -19.55 14.71
C ALA A 75 6.90 -18.40 15.30
N HIS A 76 6.24 -17.27 15.56
CA HIS A 76 6.75 -16.24 16.47
C HIS A 76 6.18 -16.49 17.86
N TRP A 77 7.03 -16.66 18.88
CA TRP A 77 6.52 -17.08 20.18
C TRP A 77 5.62 -16.04 20.84
N VAL A 78 5.79 -14.75 20.51
CA VAL A 78 4.99 -13.64 21.04
C VAL A 78 3.54 -13.61 20.53
N LEU A 79 3.23 -14.42 19.51
CA LEU A 79 1.88 -14.62 19.00
C LEU A 79 1.25 -15.93 19.51
N GLU A 80 2.01 -16.74 20.26
CA GLU A 80 1.59 -18.03 20.78
C GLU A 80 1.18 -17.95 22.26
N GLY A 81 0.22 -18.79 22.65
CA GLY A 81 -0.17 -18.95 24.04
C GLY A 81 -0.84 -17.72 24.69
N ASP A 82 -1.42 -16.83 23.89
CA ASP A 82 -2.14 -15.61 24.33
C ASP A 82 -1.31 -14.74 25.29
N GLY A 83 -0.11 -14.34 24.85
CA GLY A 83 0.78 -13.48 25.61
C GLY A 83 1.62 -14.19 26.66
N ARG A 84 1.47 -15.51 26.82
CA ARG A 84 2.24 -16.32 27.76
C ARG A 84 3.75 -16.21 27.54
N TYR A 85 4.19 -15.95 26.32
CA TYR A 85 5.60 -15.84 25.94
C TYR A 85 5.99 -14.40 25.58
N GLY A 86 5.29 -13.40 26.13
CA GLY A 86 5.47 -11.99 25.76
C GLY A 86 4.53 -11.57 24.63
N ARG A 87 4.69 -10.33 24.16
CA ARG A 87 3.83 -9.72 23.14
C ARG A 87 4.69 -9.03 22.07
N PRO A 88 4.15 -8.79 20.86
CA PRO A 88 4.80 -7.97 19.84
C PRO A 88 5.20 -6.59 20.37
N ILE A 89 6.25 -6.01 19.78
CA ILE A 89 6.67 -4.61 20.01
C ILE A 89 6.70 -3.93 18.64
N TYR A 90 6.02 -2.80 18.48
CA TYR A 90 6.13 -2.01 17.26
C TYR A 90 6.94 -0.73 17.49
N THR A 91 7.97 -0.55 16.67
CA THR A 91 8.67 0.72 16.51
C THR A 91 8.91 0.96 15.03
N ASN A 92 8.88 2.23 14.62
CA ASN A 92 9.29 2.67 13.29
C ASN A 92 10.83 2.86 13.30
N VAL A 93 11.32 4.08 13.50
CA VAL A 93 12.76 4.40 13.47
C VAL A 93 13.50 4.07 14.77
N ARG A 94 12.79 3.99 15.90
CA ARG A 94 13.44 3.97 17.22
C ARG A 94 13.72 2.55 17.67
N PHE A 95 14.97 2.22 17.96
CA PHE A 95 15.28 0.97 18.66
C PHE A 95 14.51 0.84 19.99
N PRO A 96 13.92 -0.33 20.30
CA PRO A 96 13.28 -0.61 21.59
C PRO A 96 14.28 -0.87 22.74
N PHE A 97 15.56 -0.56 22.51
CA PHE A 97 16.66 -0.70 23.45
C PHE A 97 17.68 0.44 23.26
N PRO A 98 18.59 0.70 24.23
CA PRO A 98 19.60 1.74 24.09
C PRO A 98 20.53 1.51 22.89
N THR A 99 20.79 2.56 22.11
CA THR A 99 21.75 2.52 20.99
C THR A 99 23.20 2.47 21.49
N ASP A 100 23.71 1.27 21.80
CA ASP A 100 25.06 1.01 22.33
C ASP A 100 25.70 -0.20 21.63
N ALA A 101 25.76 -0.17 20.30
CA ALA A 101 26.23 -1.30 19.51
C ALA A 101 27.66 -1.73 19.89
N PRO A 102 27.94 -3.05 20.05
CA PRO A 102 27.07 -4.19 19.77
C PRO A 102 26.32 -4.77 21.00
N ASN A 103 26.22 -4.00 22.09
CA ASN A 103 25.64 -4.47 23.35
C ASN A 103 24.11 -4.52 23.30
N VAL A 104 23.51 -5.42 24.08
CA VAL A 104 22.04 -5.62 24.13
C VAL A 104 21.55 -5.60 25.59
N PRO A 105 20.24 -5.37 25.83
CA PRO A 105 19.69 -5.37 27.18
C PRO A 105 19.87 -6.70 27.93
N ASP A 106 19.88 -6.63 29.27
CA ASP A 106 19.82 -7.82 30.13
C ASP A 106 18.45 -8.51 30.04
N GLU A 107 17.37 -7.73 29.92
CA GLU A 107 16.01 -8.17 29.60
C GLU A 107 15.95 -8.59 28.13
N ASN A 108 16.34 -9.84 27.88
CA ASN A 108 16.48 -10.40 26.55
C ASN A 108 15.75 -11.74 26.47
N PRO A 109 14.46 -11.72 26.08
CA PRO A 109 13.67 -12.93 25.89
C PRO A 109 14.43 -13.96 25.06
N THR A 110 14.65 -15.12 25.66
CA THR A 110 15.49 -16.19 25.10
C THR A 110 14.69 -17.48 25.06
N GLY A 111 14.33 -17.93 23.86
CA GLY A 111 13.56 -19.16 23.63
C GLY A 111 14.48 -20.37 23.48
N ASP A 112 14.25 -21.40 24.30
CA ASP A 112 14.89 -22.70 24.13
C ASP A 112 13.92 -23.66 23.44
N TYR A 113 14.36 -24.27 22.34
CA TYR A 113 13.62 -25.21 21.52
C TYR A 113 14.32 -26.57 21.52
N ARG A 114 13.58 -27.67 21.69
CA ARG A 114 14.11 -29.04 21.55
C ARG A 114 13.18 -29.91 20.69
N ARG A 115 13.76 -30.68 19.78
CA ARG A 115 13.01 -31.57 18.88
C ARG A 115 13.74 -32.89 18.70
N THR A 116 13.01 -33.96 19.00
CA THR A 116 13.43 -35.34 18.71
C THR A 116 12.89 -35.79 17.36
N PHE A 117 13.72 -36.35 16.50
CA PHE A 117 13.31 -36.85 15.19
C PHE A 117 14.00 -38.18 14.86
N GLU A 118 13.43 -38.91 13.90
CA GLU A 118 13.98 -40.16 13.42
C GLU A 118 14.68 -39.94 12.08
N LEU A 119 15.95 -40.32 12.01
CA LEU A 119 16.74 -40.31 10.78
C LEU A 119 16.66 -41.68 10.11
N PRO A 120 16.26 -41.76 8.82
CA PRO A 120 16.23 -43.03 8.09
C PRO A 120 17.62 -43.67 7.98
N GLU A 121 17.70 -45.01 8.12
CA GLU A 121 18.97 -45.75 7.99
C GLU A 121 19.62 -45.54 6.62
N ALA A 122 18.83 -45.40 5.55
CA ALA A 122 19.33 -45.15 4.19
C ALA A 122 20.16 -43.85 4.06
N TRP A 123 20.04 -42.90 5.00
CA TRP A 123 20.77 -41.63 4.94
C TRP A 123 22.24 -41.78 5.38
N THR A 124 22.65 -42.92 5.97
CA THR A 124 24.07 -43.14 6.29
C THR A 124 24.95 -43.30 5.05
N GLU A 125 24.36 -43.50 3.88
CA GLU A 125 25.07 -43.56 2.60
C GLU A 125 25.22 -42.17 1.94
N ALA A 126 24.62 -41.12 2.52
CA ALA A 126 24.77 -39.75 2.03
C ALA A 126 26.21 -39.25 2.20
N GLU A 127 26.68 -38.42 1.27
CA GLU A 127 28.00 -37.77 1.38
C GLU A 127 28.01 -36.74 2.51
N ARG A 128 26.94 -35.96 2.61
CA ARG A 128 26.70 -34.99 3.69
C ARG A 128 25.24 -34.96 4.08
N ILE A 129 24.94 -34.55 5.31
CA ILE A 129 23.59 -34.21 5.76
C ILE A 129 23.60 -32.78 6.27
N LEU A 130 22.76 -31.93 5.66
CA LEU A 130 22.68 -30.51 5.97
C LEU A 130 21.42 -30.21 6.77
N LEU A 131 21.56 -29.45 7.85
CA LEU A 131 20.47 -28.86 8.62
C LEU A 131 20.30 -27.39 8.19
N ARG A 132 19.16 -27.09 7.58
CA ARG A 132 18.80 -25.78 7.05
C ARG A 132 17.77 -25.08 7.93
N PHE A 133 17.99 -23.79 8.16
CA PHE A 133 17.02 -22.86 8.73
C PHE A 133 16.75 -21.76 7.71
N ASP A 134 15.50 -21.56 7.31
CA ASP A 134 15.13 -20.54 6.32
C ASP A 134 14.88 -19.15 6.93
N GLY A 135 14.74 -19.05 8.26
CA GLY A 135 14.54 -17.80 8.99
C GLY A 135 14.34 -17.99 10.49
N VAL A 136 15.15 -17.27 11.29
CA VAL A 136 15.11 -17.28 12.75
C VAL A 136 15.41 -15.88 13.27
N GLU A 137 14.50 -15.28 14.04
CA GLU A 137 14.66 -13.92 14.55
C GLU A 137 15.09 -13.92 16.04
N SER A 138 16.27 -13.41 16.45
CA SER A 138 17.37 -12.88 15.60
C SER A 138 18.60 -13.78 15.54
N ARG A 139 19.30 -13.97 16.66
CA ARG A 139 20.51 -14.82 16.73
C ARG A 139 20.19 -16.12 17.44
N TYR A 140 20.70 -17.21 16.90
CA TYR A 140 20.45 -18.53 17.46
C TYR A 140 21.69 -19.41 17.49
N LYS A 141 21.74 -20.33 18.45
CA LYS A 141 22.78 -21.36 18.58
C LYS A 141 22.15 -22.75 18.47
N VAL A 142 22.82 -23.64 17.75
CA VAL A 142 22.31 -24.98 17.41
C VAL A 142 23.21 -26.07 18.00
N TRP A 143 22.58 -27.11 18.54
CA TRP A 143 23.22 -28.35 18.95
C TRP A 143 22.47 -29.55 18.35
N VAL A 144 23.21 -30.59 17.98
CA VAL A 144 22.65 -31.88 17.57
C VAL A 144 23.28 -32.95 18.44
N ASN A 145 22.46 -33.76 19.09
CA ASN A 145 22.90 -34.84 19.99
C ASN A 145 23.95 -34.37 21.03
N GLY A 146 23.73 -33.20 21.64
CA GLY A 146 24.65 -32.59 22.60
C GLY A 146 25.88 -31.89 22.03
N VAL A 147 26.14 -32.01 20.73
CA VAL A 147 27.31 -31.41 20.08
C VAL A 147 26.97 -30.01 19.54
N PRO A 148 27.75 -28.97 19.87
CA PRO A 148 27.57 -27.64 19.27
C PRO A 148 27.83 -27.66 17.77
N ILE A 149 26.88 -27.18 16.99
CA ILE A 149 26.98 -27.13 15.52
C ILE A 149 27.42 -25.74 15.05
N GLY A 150 26.77 -24.69 15.54
CA GLY A 150 27.09 -23.32 15.11
C GLY A 150 26.12 -22.27 15.62
N VAL A 151 26.34 -21.04 15.14
CA VAL A 151 25.52 -19.86 15.45
C VAL A 151 25.10 -19.21 14.14
N GLY A 152 23.79 -19.00 13.97
CA GLY A 152 23.21 -18.30 12.82
C GLY A 152 22.79 -16.86 13.16
N VAL A 153 22.81 -16.01 12.13
CA VAL A 153 22.47 -14.57 12.16
C VAL A 153 21.82 -14.17 10.83
N GLY A 154 21.20 -12.99 10.77
CA GLY A 154 20.48 -12.53 9.57
C GLY A 154 19.09 -13.14 9.56
N SER A 155 18.15 -12.48 10.22
CA SER A 155 16.88 -13.07 10.64
C SER A 155 16.08 -13.66 9.48
N ARG A 156 16.08 -13.01 8.32
CA ARG A 156 15.30 -13.40 7.13
C ARG A 156 16.14 -14.12 6.07
N LEU A 157 17.38 -14.50 6.42
CA LEU A 157 18.33 -15.15 5.52
C LEU A 157 18.52 -16.61 5.91
N ALA A 158 18.56 -17.48 4.90
CA ALA A 158 18.80 -18.89 5.14
C ALA A 158 20.21 -19.17 5.68
N GLN A 159 20.34 -20.22 6.48
CA GLN A 159 21.62 -20.75 6.94
C GLN A 159 21.58 -22.27 7.00
N GLU A 160 22.58 -22.90 6.40
CA GLU A 160 22.79 -24.34 6.43
C GLU A 160 24.00 -24.71 7.29
N PHE A 161 23.90 -25.82 8.00
CA PHE A 161 24.99 -26.40 8.78
C PHE A 161 25.23 -27.85 8.39
N ASP A 162 26.49 -28.24 8.25
CA ASP A 162 26.87 -29.64 8.10
C ASP A 162 26.77 -30.35 9.47
N VAL A 163 25.91 -31.37 9.53
CA VAL A 163 25.62 -32.18 10.73
C VAL A 163 25.93 -33.66 10.50
N THR A 164 26.67 -33.98 9.45
CA THR A 164 26.93 -35.36 9.00
C THR A 164 27.54 -36.23 10.11
N ASP A 165 28.54 -35.71 10.81
CA ASP A 165 29.28 -36.45 11.85
C ASP A 165 28.53 -36.57 13.18
N GLU A 166 27.46 -35.80 13.37
CA GLU A 166 26.72 -35.71 14.65
C GLU A 166 25.42 -36.49 14.63
N LEU A 167 24.93 -36.85 13.44
CA LEU A 167 23.72 -37.62 13.28
C LEU A 167 23.98 -39.13 13.39
N ARG A 168 22.95 -39.87 13.78
CA ARG A 168 22.95 -41.33 13.86
C ARG A 168 21.65 -41.93 13.33
N PRO A 169 21.63 -43.17 12.83
CA PRO A 169 20.38 -43.85 12.49
C PRO A 169 19.39 -43.88 13.67
N GLY A 170 18.11 -43.66 13.37
CA GLY A 170 17.05 -43.62 14.38
C GLY A 170 16.98 -42.29 15.11
N THR A 171 16.83 -42.33 16.43
CA THR A 171 16.50 -41.14 17.23
C THR A 171 17.66 -40.16 17.39
N ASN A 172 17.41 -38.91 16.99
CA ASN A 172 18.28 -37.76 17.16
C ASN A 172 17.54 -36.63 17.88
N VAL A 173 18.30 -35.74 18.52
CA VAL A 173 17.77 -34.52 19.16
C VAL A 173 18.48 -33.31 18.59
N VAL A 174 17.69 -32.33 18.13
CA VAL A 174 18.18 -30.98 17.86
C VAL A 174 17.70 -30.04 18.97
N ALA A 175 18.62 -29.22 19.48
CA ALA A 175 18.32 -28.15 20.42
C ALA A 175 18.73 -26.82 19.81
N VAL A 176 17.89 -25.80 19.95
CA VAL A 176 18.12 -24.45 19.43
C VAL A 176 17.80 -23.44 20.51
N ARG A 177 18.73 -22.53 20.78
CA ARG A 177 18.50 -21.36 21.63
C ARG A 177 18.42 -20.12 20.77
N VAL A 178 17.32 -19.38 20.85
CA VAL A 178 17.07 -18.16 20.08
C VAL A 178 17.01 -16.97 21.03
N HIS A 179 17.68 -15.87 20.67
CA HIS A 179 17.64 -14.61 21.40
C HIS A 179 16.86 -13.58 20.59
N GLN A 180 15.92 -12.88 21.23
CA GLN A 180 15.22 -11.76 20.60
C GLN A 180 16.23 -10.66 20.23
N TRP A 181 17.01 -10.20 21.22
CA TRP A 181 18.01 -9.15 21.01
C TRP A 181 19.41 -9.74 20.81
N SER A 182 20.10 -9.26 19.79
CA SER A 182 21.51 -9.57 19.55
C SER A 182 22.21 -8.40 18.86
N ALA A 183 23.52 -8.51 18.62
CA ALA A 183 24.22 -7.57 17.74
C ALA A 183 23.48 -7.39 16.39
N SER A 184 22.90 -8.46 15.84
CA SER A 184 22.16 -8.40 14.57
C SER A 184 20.93 -7.51 14.62
N SER A 185 20.36 -7.23 15.79
CA SER A 185 19.20 -6.32 15.94
C SER A 185 19.53 -4.88 15.54
N TYR A 186 20.80 -4.45 15.61
CA TYR A 186 21.22 -3.12 15.17
C TYR A 186 21.20 -2.91 13.66
N VAL A 187 21.12 -3.99 12.89
CA VAL A 187 21.09 -4.00 11.42
C VAL A 187 19.78 -4.59 10.89
N GLU A 188 18.75 -4.65 11.74
CA GLU A 188 17.43 -5.22 11.47
C GLU A 188 16.34 -4.31 12.08
N ASP A 189 16.50 -2.99 11.91
CA ASP A 189 15.64 -1.93 12.44
C ASP A 189 14.53 -1.51 11.46
N GLN A 190 13.93 -2.48 10.77
CA GLN A 190 12.82 -2.23 9.84
C GLN A 190 11.62 -1.63 10.57
N ASP A 191 10.88 -0.75 9.90
CA ASP A 191 9.57 -0.25 10.33
C ASP A 191 8.53 -1.39 10.30
N GLN A 192 8.47 -2.17 11.38
CA GLN A 192 7.59 -3.33 11.54
C GLN A 192 7.53 -3.80 12.99
N TRP A 193 6.74 -4.84 13.26
CA TRP A 193 6.77 -5.55 14.53
C TRP A 193 8.10 -6.30 14.77
N TRP A 194 8.65 -6.18 15.97
CA TRP A 194 9.68 -7.10 16.49
C TRP A 194 9.02 -8.41 16.92
N LEU A 195 9.30 -9.52 16.21
CA LEU A 195 8.63 -10.81 16.38
C LEU A 195 9.68 -11.93 16.40
N PRO A 196 10.24 -12.26 17.56
CA PRO A 196 11.28 -13.28 17.64
C PRO A 196 10.71 -14.72 17.53
N GLY A 197 11.56 -15.64 17.05
CA GLY A 197 11.21 -17.06 16.91
C GLY A 197 11.82 -17.74 15.69
N ILE A 198 11.64 -19.06 15.61
CA ILE A 198 11.94 -19.84 14.40
C ILE A 198 10.71 -19.71 13.50
N PHE A 199 10.69 -18.73 12.61
CA PHE A 199 9.47 -18.31 11.89
C PHE A 199 9.40 -18.80 10.44
N ARG A 200 10.42 -19.51 9.96
CA ARG A 200 10.39 -20.25 8.69
C ARG A 200 10.87 -21.69 8.88
N ASP A 201 10.87 -22.43 7.80
CA ASP A 201 11.14 -23.87 7.77
C ASP A 201 12.49 -24.26 8.40
N VAL A 202 12.47 -25.42 9.06
CA VAL A 202 13.67 -26.15 9.45
C VAL A 202 13.67 -27.49 8.72
N THR A 203 14.72 -27.77 7.95
CA THR A 203 14.79 -28.98 7.11
C THR A 203 16.14 -29.69 7.23
N LEU A 204 16.11 -31.01 7.12
CA LEU A 204 17.30 -31.84 6.87
C LEU A 204 17.30 -32.26 5.41
N GLN A 205 18.48 -32.22 4.78
CA GLN A 205 18.66 -32.72 3.42
C GLN A 205 19.90 -33.62 3.35
N ALA A 206 19.72 -34.85 2.86
CA ALA A 206 20.82 -35.75 2.53
C ALA A 206 21.40 -35.40 1.17
N ARG A 207 22.65 -34.95 1.13
CA ARG A 207 23.41 -34.65 -0.08
C ARG A 207 24.00 -35.96 -0.62
N PRO A 208 23.60 -36.42 -1.81
CA PRO A 208 24.09 -37.67 -2.36
C PRO A 208 25.54 -37.54 -2.84
N ALA A 209 26.29 -38.65 -2.77
CA ALA A 209 27.62 -38.71 -3.37
C ALA A 209 27.52 -38.53 -4.89
N GLY A 210 28.27 -37.59 -5.45
CA GLY A 210 28.14 -37.20 -6.86
C GLY A 210 26.90 -36.33 -7.16
N GLY A 211 26.31 -35.70 -6.13
CA GLY A 211 25.27 -34.70 -6.28
C GLY A 211 25.78 -33.35 -6.81
N ILE A 212 24.86 -32.40 -6.96
CA ILE A 212 25.08 -31.04 -7.46
C ILE A 212 24.74 -30.05 -6.34
N ASP A 213 25.75 -29.35 -5.82
CA ASP A 213 25.59 -28.49 -4.64
C ASP A 213 24.85 -27.19 -4.94
N ASP A 214 25.15 -26.56 -6.08
CA ASP A 214 24.48 -25.34 -6.52
C ASP A 214 24.47 -25.26 -8.06
N VAL A 215 23.47 -24.56 -8.58
CA VAL A 215 23.31 -24.29 -10.00
C VAL A 215 22.91 -22.84 -10.19
N TRP A 216 23.48 -22.20 -11.20
CA TRP A 216 22.94 -20.96 -11.75
C TRP A 216 22.73 -21.10 -13.26
N LEU A 217 21.47 -21.08 -13.69
CA LEU A 217 21.10 -21.05 -15.10
C LEU A 217 20.79 -19.61 -15.52
N ARG A 218 21.83 -18.84 -15.89
CA ARG A 218 21.66 -17.44 -16.31
C ARG A 218 21.00 -17.40 -17.67
N THR A 219 19.79 -16.87 -17.75
CA THR A 219 19.08 -16.71 -19.02
C THR A 219 19.29 -15.30 -19.59
N SER A 220 19.35 -15.21 -20.91
CA SER A 220 19.28 -13.95 -21.64
C SER A 220 18.41 -14.09 -22.87
N PHE A 221 17.74 -13.01 -23.26
CA PHE A 221 16.95 -12.88 -24.47
C PHE A 221 17.53 -11.82 -25.39
N SER A 222 17.55 -12.09 -26.69
CA SER A 222 17.93 -11.14 -27.75
C SER A 222 16.92 -11.20 -28.91
N GLY A 223 16.16 -10.13 -29.07
CA GLY A 223 15.12 -9.97 -30.08
C GLY A 223 14.47 -8.59 -29.99
N SER A 224 13.75 -8.16 -31.03
CA SER A 224 12.97 -6.92 -30.96
C SER A 224 11.67 -7.19 -30.23
N GLY A 225 11.48 -6.67 -29.02
CA GLY A 225 10.20 -6.71 -28.31
C GLY A 225 9.09 -5.82 -28.93
N ASP A 226 9.22 -5.43 -30.20
CA ASP A 226 8.41 -4.38 -30.84
C ASP A 226 7.11 -4.90 -31.48
N SER A 227 6.86 -6.21 -31.54
CA SER A 227 5.70 -6.78 -32.25
C SER A 227 4.82 -7.75 -31.43
N GLY A 228 4.41 -7.34 -30.21
CA GLY A 228 3.24 -7.92 -29.52
C GLY A 228 3.37 -9.39 -29.09
N THR A 229 2.24 -10.02 -28.74
CA THR A 229 2.23 -11.38 -28.15
C THR A 229 2.73 -12.44 -29.15
N GLY A 230 3.75 -13.21 -28.76
CA GLY A 230 4.23 -14.39 -29.50
C GLY A 230 5.50 -14.20 -30.35
N ASP A 231 6.24 -13.11 -30.19
CA ASP A 231 7.56 -12.99 -30.82
C ASP A 231 8.59 -13.91 -30.15
N SER A 232 9.18 -14.78 -30.97
CA SER A 232 10.34 -15.57 -30.58
C SER A 232 11.62 -14.82 -30.95
N GLY A 233 12.58 -14.85 -30.03
CA GLY A 233 13.93 -14.32 -30.22
C GLY A 233 14.98 -15.34 -29.85
N ALA A 234 16.25 -15.01 -30.03
CA ALA A 234 17.34 -15.90 -29.64
C ALA A 234 17.53 -15.85 -28.12
N GLY A 235 17.51 -17.02 -27.48
CA GLY A 235 17.78 -17.22 -26.07
C GLY A 235 19.21 -17.72 -25.83
N THR A 236 19.73 -17.50 -24.64
CA THR A 236 20.96 -18.16 -24.17
C THR A 236 20.79 -18.58 -22.72
N ILE A 237 21.29 -19.77 -22.39
CA ILE A 237 21.51 -20.23 -21.02
C ILE A 237 23.03 -20.24 -20.80
N ASP A 238 23.52 -19.48 -19.83
CA ASP A 238 24.91 -19.49 -19.37
C ASP A 238 24.96 -20.21 -18.01
N PRO A 239 25.29 -21.53 -18.00
CA PRO A 239 25.20 -22.36 -16.81
C PRO A 239 26.47 -22.29 -15.95
N GLU A 240 26.28 -22.16 -14.64
CA GLU A 240 27.31 -22.36 -13.62
C GLU A 240 26.90 -23.57 -12.76
N ILE A 241 27.73 -24.61 -12.71
CA ILE A 241 27.47 -25.85 -11.96
C ILE A 241 28.53 -26.00 -10.87
N THR A 242 28.09 -25.98 -9.61
CA THR A 242 28.95 -26.27 -8.46
C THR A 242 28.74 -27.72 -8.04
N ALA A 243 29.68 -28.59 -8.40
CA ALA A 243 29.64 -30.01 -8.07
C ALA A 243 31.05 -30.62 -8.00
N ASN A 244 31.18 -31.73 -7.29
CA ASN A 244 32.40 -32.55 -7.29
C ASN A 244 32.61 -33.20 -8.66
N GLY A 245 33.86 -33.58 -8.98
CA GLY A 245 34.20 -34.22 -10.26
C GLY A 245 33.43 -35.52 -10.53
N ASP A 246 33.08 -36.25 -9.47
CA ASP A 246 32.32 -37.51 -9.54
C ASP A 246 30.84 -37.31 -9.87
N ALA A 247 30.32 -36.08 -9.86
CA ALA A 247 28.96 -35.77 -10.31
C ALA A 247 28.82 -35.84 -11.84
N PHE A 248 29.93 -35.73 -12.59
CA PHE A 248 29.92 -35.76 -14.04
C PHE A 248 29.87 -37.20 -14.58
N PRO A 249 29.13 -37.46 -15.68
CA PRO A 249 28.47 -36.50 -16.55
C PRO A 249 27.20 -35.84 -15.96
N VAL A 250 27.05 -34.54 -16.21
CA VAL A 250 25.87 -33.74 -15.82
C VAL A 250 25.10 -33.32 -17.07
N THR A 251 23.78 -33.43 -17.05
CA THR A 251 22.89 -33.11 -18.18
C THR A 251 21.97 -31.94 -17.85
N LEU A 252 21.94 -30.92 -18.72
CA LEU A 252 20.88 -29.91 -18.78
C LEU A 252 19.82 -30.35 -19.80
N SER A 253 18.56 -30.45 -19.36
CA SER A 253 17.42 -30.73 -20.22
C SER A 253 16.39 -29.60 -20.15
N VAL A 254 15.96 -29.10 -21.31
CA VAL A 254 14.80 -28.20 -21.45
C VAL A 254 13.91 -28.78 -22.55
N PRO A 255 13.00 -29.71 -22.22
CA PRO A 255 12.30 -30.53 -23.21
C PRO A 255 11.53 -29.73 -24.26
N GLU A 256 10.86 -28.65 -23.84
CA GLU A 256 10.07 -27.81 -24.74
C GLU A 256 10.92 -27.08 -25.80
N LEU A 257 12.16 -26.74 -25.45
CA LEU A 257 13.11 -26.07 -26.35
C LEU A 257 14.04 -27.06 -27.07
N GLY A 258 13.86 -28.37 -26.87
CA GLY A 258 14.69 -29.42 -27.47
C GLY A 258 16.16 -29.38 -27.01
N VAL A 259 16.42 -28.82 -25.82
CA VAL A 259 17.77 -28.77 -25.23
C VAL A 259 18.01 -30.06 -24.45
N ASP A 260 19.09 -30.76 -24.78
CA ASP A 260 19.57 -31.94 -24.07
C ASP A 260 21.11 -31.97 -24.20
N VAL A 261 21.79 -31.34 -23.25
CA VAL A 261 23.24 -31.11 -23.29
C VAL A 261 23.90 -31.82 -22.11
N THR A 262 24.80 -32.76 -22.40
CA THR A 262 25.59 -33.47 -21.39
C THR A 262 27.02 -32.97 -21.38
N TRP A 263 27.47 -32.50 -20.22
CA TRP A 263 28.87 -32.16 -19.95
C TRP A 263 29.55 -33.34 -19.27
N ASN A 264 30.70 -33.78 -19.77
CA ASN A 264 31.42 -34.93 -19.20
C ASN A 264 32.40 -34.54 -18.10
N SER A 265 32.67 -33.24 -17.95
CA SER A 265 33.51 -32.66 -16.92
C SER A 265 33.15 -31.19 -16.71
N ALA A 266 33.57 -30.61 -15.58
CA ALA A 266 33.35 -29.19 -15.29
C ALA A 266 33.92 -28.25 -16.37
N ALA A 267 34.99 -28.66 -17.06
CA ALA A 267 35.60 -27.87 -18.14
C ALA A 267 34.76 -27.85 -19.44
N ASP A 268 33.80 -28.76 -19.58
CA ASP A 268 32.90 -28.83 -20.75
C ASP A 268 31.69 -27.90 -20.60
N VAL A 269 31.38 -27.44 -19.38
CA VAL A 269 30.24 -26.55 -19.10
C VAL A 269 30.42 -25.24 -19.85
N ALA A 270 29.46 -24.93 -20.72
CA ALA A 270 29.53 -23.80 -21.64
C ALA A 270 28.12 -23.26 -21.96
N PRO A 271 28.00 -22.00 -22.40
CA PRO A 271 26.72 -21.42 -22.79
C PRO A 271 26.00 -22.21 -23.89
N VAL A 272 24.68 -22.31 -23.77
CA VAL A 272 23.78 -22.97 -24.73
C VAL A 272 22.92 -21.92 -25.40
N ALA A 273 23.11 -21.74 -26.71
CA ALA A 273 22.28 -20.85 -27.54
C ALA A 273 21.02 -21.59 -28.00
N ILE A 274 19.89 -20.88 -28.04
CA ILE A 274 18.59 -21.40 -28.44
C ILE A 274 18.00 -20.45 -29.48
N ASP A 275 17.67 -20.96 -30.66
CA ASP A 275 17.30 -20.13 -31.81
C ASP A 275 16.00 -19.32 -31.59
N ALA A 276 15.05 -19.89 -30.84
CA ALA A 276 13.72 -19.33 -30.66
C ALA A 276 13.18 -19.61 -29.25
N VAL A 277 13.03 -18.56 -28.45
CA VAL A 277 12.36 -18.56 -27.14
C VAL A 277 11.38 -17.39 -27.06
N GLU A 278 10.28 -17.58 -26.34
CA GLU A 278 9.39 -16.50 -25.92
C GLU A 278 9.98 -15.83 -24.66
N PRO A 279 10.07 -14.49 -24.62
CA PRO A 279 10.66 -13.79 -23.50
C PRO A 279 9.74 -13.80 -22.27
N TRP A 280 10.34 -13.84 -21.08
CA TRP A 280 9.64 -13.62 -19.82
C TRP A 280 9.47 -12.11 -19.54
N SER A 281 8.28 -11.73 -19.07
CA SER A 281 7.97 -10.40 -18.53
C SER A 281 6.86 -10.49 -17.47
N ALA A 282 6.63 -9.42 -16.70
CA ALA A 282 5.51 -9.39 -15.75
C ALA A 282 4.10 -9.47 -16.41
N GLU A 283 4.01 -9.18 -17.70
CA GLU A 283 2.76 -9.25 -18.47
C GLU A 283 2.56 -10.60 -19.15
N ILE A 284 3.66 -11.22 -19.59
CA ILE A 284 3.73 -12.54 -20.21
C ILE A 284 4.79 -13.35 -19.45
N PRO A 285 4.43 -13.99 -18.32
CA PRO A 285 5.39 -14.67 -17.45
C PRO A 285 5.76 -16.07 -18.01
N ARG A 286 6.34 -16.10 -19.21
CA ARG A 286 6.67 -17.35 -19.87
C ARG A 286 7.82 -18.09 -19.18
N LEU A 287 7.52 -19.28 -18.67
CA LEU A 287 8.49 -20.18 -18.07
C LEU A 287 8.65 -21.47 -18.88
N TYR A 288 9.86 -22.00 -18.88
CA TYR A 288 10.23 -23.29 -19.46
C TYR A 288 10.75 -24.22 -18.37
N ASP A 289 10.16 -25.40 -18.23
CA ASP A 289 10.62 -26.41 -17.27
C ASP A 289 11.98 -26.96 -17.71
N ALA A 290 12.94 -26.93 -16.78
CA ALA A 290 14.29 -27.39 -16.99
C ALA A 290 14.74 -28.33 -15.87
N THR A 291 15.62 -29.26 -16.20
CA THR A 291 16.32 -30.07 -15.22
C THR A 291 17.83 -30.01 -15.41
N VAL A 292 18.56 -30.06 -14.30
CA VAL A 292 20.00 -30.32 -14.28
C VAL A 292 20.23 -31.58 -13.46
N SER A 293 20.73 -32.63 -14.08
CA SER A 293 20.86 -33.94 -13.44
C SER A 293 22.26 -34.52 -13.53
N SER A 294 22.71 -35.12 -12.43
CA SER A 294 23.81 -36.06 -12.38
C SER A 294 23.25 -37.49 -12.36
N ALA A 295 24.11 -38.50 -12.16
CA ALA A 295 23.64 -39.84 -11.88
C ALA A 295 22.94 -39.99 -10.50
N ALA A 296 23.13 -39.02 -9.59
CA ALA A 296 22.75 -39.14 -8.18
C ALA A 296 21.70 -38.13 -7.71
N GLU A 297 21.53 -37.00 -8.42
CA GLU A 297 20.63 -35.91 -8.06
C GLU A 297 20.07 -35.24 -9.31
N THR A 298 18.79 -34.88 -9.26
CA THR A 298 18.10 -34.06 -10.27
C THR A 298 17.55 -32.80 -9.62
N LEU A 299 17.94 -31.65 -10.18
CA LEU A 299 17.44 -30.34 -9.81
C LEU A 299 16.40 -29.89 -10.85
N SER A 300 15.25 -29.39 -10.40
CA SER A 300 14.19 -28.85 -11.25
C SER A 300 14.14 -27.32 -11.14
N LEU A 301 14.11 -26.63 -12.27
CA LEU A 301 14.07 -25.18 -12.37
C LEU A 301 13.03 -24.74 -13.41
N ARG A 302 12.55 -23.50 -13.30
CA ARG A 302 11.69 -22.86 -14.30
C ARG A 302 12.42 -21.66 -14.89
N LEU A 303 12.72 -21.71 -16.17
CA LEU A 303 13.53 -20.70 -16.87
C LEU A 303 12.63 -19.65 -17.51
N GLY A 304 12.80 -18.39 -17.13
CA GLY A 304 12.26 -17.24 -17.87
C GLY A 304 13.38 -16.54 -18.64
N PHE A 305 13.28 -16.47 -19.97
CA PHE A 305 14.30 -15.82 -20.79
C PHE A 305 14.10 -14.31 -20.82
N ARG A 306 14.99 -13.55 -20.20
CA ARG A 306 14.94 -12.09 -20.18
C ARG A 306 16.31 -11.47 -19.99
N THR A 307 16.51 -10.28 -20.53
CA THR A 307 17.73 -9.48 -20.35
C THR A 307 17.38 -8.14 -19.71
N VAL A 308 18.04 -7.81 -18.60
CA VAL A 308 17.97 -6.49 -17.97
C VAL A 308 19.19 -5.68 -18.42
N GLU A 309 18.98 -4.42 -18.78
CA GLU A 309 20.05 -3.50 -19.17
C GLU A 309 19.73 -2.06 -18.77
N ILE A 310 20.75 -1.29 -18.40
CA ILE A 310 20.64 0.16 -18.26
C ILE A 310 21.37 0.82 -19.43
N VAL A 311 20.65 1.59 -20.22
CA VAL A 311 21.20 2.36 -21.34
C VAL A 311 20.99 3.85 -21.05
N GLY A 312 22.04 4.50 -20.54
CA GLY A 312 21.94 5.87 -20.05
C GLY A 312 21.00 5.96 -18.86
N ASP A 313 19.94 6.75 -18.99
CA ASP A 313 18.92 6.98 -17.98
C ASP A 313 17.67 6.11 -18.18
N ARG A 314 17.79 4.98 -18.87
CA ARG A 314 16.71 4.03 -19.15
C ARG A 314 17.00 2.66 -18.56
N PHE A 315 16.12 2.20 -17.67
CA PHE A 315 16.03 0.81 -17.24
C PHE A 315 15.20 0.02 -18.26
N LEU A 316 15.84 -0.93 -18.94
CA LEU A 316 15.21 -1.74 -19.98
C LEU A 316 15.16 -3.21 -19.56
N VAL A 317 14.08 -3.87 -19.96
CA VAL A 317 14.00 -5.33 -20.00
C VAL A 317 13.62 -5.73 -21.42
N ASN A 318 14.35 -6.67 -22.00
CA ASN A 318 14.16 -7.15 -23.38
C ASN A 318 14.17 -5.97 -24.39
N GLY A 319 15.05 -5.00 -24.18
CA GLY A 319 15.21 -3.81 -25.03
C GLY A 319 14.15 -2.71 -24.86
N ARG A 320 13.18 -2.84 -23.93
CA ARG A 320 12.10 -1.87 -23.75
C ARG A 320 12.04 -1.33 -22.31
N ARG A 321 11.72 -0.03 -22.19
CA ARG A 321 11.61 0.68 -20.90
C ARG A 321 10.53 0.05 -20.04
N VAL A 322 10.89 -0.32 -18.82
CA VAL A 322 9.93 -0.77 -17.79
C VAL A 322 9.39 0.43 -17.03
N VAL A 323 8.09 0.46 -16.78
CA VAL A 323 7.47 1.34 -15.78
C VAL A 323 7.00 0.45 -14.64
N PHE A 324 7.50 0.71 -13.45
CA PHE A 324 7.14 0.02 -12.23
C PHE A 324 5.87 0.66 -11.66
N HIS A 325 4.80 -0.13 -11.66
CA HIS A 325 3.58 0.15 -10.91
C HIS A 325 3.57 -0.81 -9.73
N GLY A 326 4.43 -0.52 -8.76
CA GLY A 326 4.82 -1.44 -7.71
C GLY A 326 4.23 -1.17 -6.33
N MET A 327 4.43 -2.14 -5.45
CA MET A 327 4.10 -2.07 -4.02
C MET A 327 5.30 -2.53 -3.19
N ASN A 328 5.56 -1.84 -2.07
CA ASN A 328 6.36 -2.41 -0.98
C ASN A 328 5.53 -3.48 -0.28
N ARG A 329 6.14 -4.65 -0.02
CA ARG A 329 5.43 -5.81 0.55
C ARG A 329 6.27 -6.49 1.62
N HIS A 330 5.83 -6.35 2.86
CA HIS A 330 6.25 -7.19 3.97
C HIS A 330 5.53 -8.56 3.94
N GLU A 331 6.12 -9.58 4.56
CA GLU A 331 5.39 -10.80 4.94
C GLU A 331 4.62 -10.52 6.22
N THR A 332 3.29 -10.53 6.16
CA THR A 332 2.45 -10.17 7.30
C THR A 332 1.15 -10.97 7.32
N HIS A 333 0.70 -11.30 8.51
CA HIS A 333 -0.58 -11.94 8.78
C HIS A 333 -1.04 -11.59 10.21
N PRO A 334 -2.29 -11.16 10.42
CA PRO A 334 -2.75 -10.69 11.73
C PRO A 334 -2.61 -11.70 12.87
N ASP A 335 -2.69 -12.99 12.54
CA ASP A 335 -2.61 -14.09 13.50
C ASP A 335 -1.26 -14.84 13.49
N ARG A 336 -0.41 -14.62 12.47
CA ARG A 336 0.82 -15.43 12.27
C ARG A 336 2.09 -14.61 12.13
N GLY A 337 2.02 -13.28 12.11
CA GLY A 337 3.17 -12.42 11.89
C GLY A 337 3.78 -12.68 10.51
N ARG A 338 5.08 -12.98 10.47
CA ARG A 338 5.85 -13.22 9.22
C ARG A 338 5.88 -14.68 8.77
N VAL A 339 5.13 -15.60 9.40
CA VAL A 339 5.11 -17.00 8.98
C VAL A 339 4.42 -17.13 7.63
N PHE A 340 5.14 -17.69 6.65
CA PHE A 340 4.67 -17.87 5.29
C PHE A 340 3.54 -18.91 5.18
N ASP A 341 2.58 -18.63 4.30
CA ASP A 341 1.53 -19.55 3.87
C ASP A 341 1.31 -19.36 2.36
N GLU A 342 1.47 -20.43 1.57
CA GLU A 342 1.43 -20.32 0.11
C GLU A 342 0.05 -19.92 -0.40
N GLU A 343 -1.03 -20.38 0.23
CA GLU A 343 -2.40 -20.03 -0.16
C GLU A 343 -2.66 -18.53 0.04
N SER A 344 -2.32 -18.02 1.22
CA SER A 344 -2.40 -16.59 1.54
C SER A 344 -1.55 -15.77 0.58
N ALA A 345 -0.30 -16.19 0.32
CA ALA A 345 0.59 -15.47 -0.60
C ALA A 345 0.08 -15.45 -2.05
N ARG A 346 -0.49 -16.56 -2.55
CA ARG A 346 -1.12 -16.60 -3.89
C ARG A 346 -2.33 -15.69 -3.98
N ALA A 347 -3.19 -15.67 -2.96
CA ALA A 347 -4.35 -14.78 -2.90
C ALA A 347 -3.92 -13.30 -2.87
N ASP A 348 -2.88 -13.00 -2.11
CA ASP A 348 -2.30 -11.66 -1.98
C ASP A 348 -1.72 -11.15 -3.31
N LEU A 349 -0.93 -11.97 -4.00
CA LEU A 349 -0.40 -11.66 -5.34
C LEU A 349 -1.51 -11.59 -6.40
N ALA A 350 -2.55 -12.42 -6.31
CA ALA A 350 -3.69 -12.32 -7.22
C ALA A 350 -4.43 -10.98 -7.04
N LEU A 351 -4.61 -10.54 -5.80
CA LEU A 351 -5.20 -9.23 -5.48
C LEU A 351 -4.34 -8.10 -6.05
N MET A 352 -3.01 -8.16 -5.93
CA MET A 352 -2.12 -7.20 -6.58
C MET A 352 -2.36 -7.12 -8.10
N LYS A 353 -2.42 -8.25 -8.83
CA LYS A 353 -2.70 -8.25 -10.27
C LYS A 353 -4.08 -7.67 -10.61
N GLN A 354 -5.10 -7.99 -9.80
CA GLN A 354 -6.46 -7.44 -9.93
C GLN A 354 -6.52 -5.91 -9.75
N PHE A 355 -5.49 -5.31 -9.15
CA PHE A 355 -5.36 -3.87 -8.96
C PHE A 355 -4.22 -3.26 -9.79
N ASN A 356 -3.91 -3.89 -10.93
CA ASN A 356 -2.95 -3.43 -11.94
C ASN A 356 -1.49 -3.32 -11.43
N VAL A 357 -1.16 -3.91 -10.29
CA VAL A 357 0.22 -3.96 -9.78
C VAL A 357 1.06 -4.90 -10.66
N ASN A 358 2.25 -4.44 -11.05
CA ASN A 358 3.18 -5.22 -11.89
C ASN A 358 4.55 -5.47 -11.24
N ALA A 359 4.81 -4.88 -10.06
CA ALA A 359 6.10 -4.96 -9.40
C ALA A 359 6.00 -5.06 -7.87
N ILE A 360 6.98 -5.70 -7.25
CA ILE A 360 7.09 -5.87 -5.80
C ILE A 360 8.50 -5.47 -5.36
N ARG A 361 8.60 -4.63 -4.33
CA ARG A 361 9.83 -4.49 -3.53
C ARG A 361 9.65 -5.28 -2.25
N THR A 362 10.60 -6.15 -1.92
CA THR A 362 10.53 -7.00 -0.73
C THR A 362 11.04 -6.24 0.50
N SER A 363 10.30 -5.22 0.91
CA SER A 363 10.67 -4.33 2.01
C SER A 363 10.74 -5.10 3.35
N HIS A 364 11.85 -5.09 4.10
CA HIS A 364 13.21 -4.73 3.68
C HIS A 364 14.17 -5.90 3.95
N TYR A 365 13.83 -7.03 3.34
CA TYR A 365 14.55 -8.30 3.47
C TYR A 365 14.04 -9.32 2.45
N PRO A 366 14.79 -10.41 2.22
CA PRO A 366 14.32 -11.44 1.31
C PRO A 366 13.07 -12.13 1.89
N PRO A 367 12.03 -12.36 1.07
CA PRO A 367 10.80 -13.04 1.49
C PRO A 367 11.09 -14.53 1.70
N HIS A 368 10.08 -15.31 2.09
CA HIS A 368 10.17 -16.77 2.02
C HIS A 368 10.55 -17.19 0.58
N PRO A 369 11.50 -18.13 0.38
CA PRO A 369 12.01 -18.45 -0.96
C PRO A 369 10.90 -18.86 -1.95
N ARG A 370 9.86 -19.53 -1.45
CA ARG A 370 8.69 -19.92 -2.27
C ARG A 370 7.92 -18.73 -2.87
N LEU A 371 8.00 -17.52 -2.31
CA LEU A 371 7.33 -16.34 -2.88
C LEU A 371 7.87 -16.01 -4.29
N LEU A 372 9.15 -16.22 -4.53
CA LEU A 372 9.78 -15.90 -5.82
C LEU A 372 9.33 -16.83 -6.94
N ASP A 373 9.05 -18.10 -6.60
CA ASP A 373 8.36 -19.00 -7.52
C ASP A 373 6.99 -18.48 -7.94
N LEU A 374 6.25 -17.85 -7.02
CA LEU A 374 4.95 -17.26 -7.33
C LEU A 374 5.10 -15.99 -8.18
N ALA A 375 6.11 -15.17 -7.89
CA ALA A 375 6.40 -13.95 -8.66
C ALA A 375 6.81 -14.27 -10.12
N ASP A 376 7.60 -15.33 -10.32
CA ASP A 376 7.96 -15.82 -11.65
C ASP A 376 6.75 -16.29 -12.45
N GLU A 377 5.82 -17.00 -11.79
CA GLU A 377 4.63 -17.61 -12.40
C GLU A 377 3.53 -16.60 -12.69
N MET A 378 3.24 -15.71 -11.74
CA MET A 378 2.15 -14.74 -11.83
C MET A 378 2.57 -13.44 -12.54
N GLY A 379 3.87 -13.25 -12.74
CA GLY A 379 4.47 -12.13 -13.44
C GLY A 379 4.52 -10.87 -12.59
N PHE A 380 5.63 -10.70 -11.87
CA PHE A 380 5.98 -9.46 -11.17
C PHE A 380 7.44 -9.11 -11.38
N TRP A 381 7.74 -7.83 -11.63
CA TRP A 381 9.10 -7.33 -11.50
C TRP A 381 9.46 -7.22 -10.02
N VAL A 382 10.55 -7.87 -9.60
CA VAL A 382 10.96 -7.89 -8.20
C VAL A 382 12.25 -7.09 -7.99
N VAL A 383 12.18 -6.16 -7.04
CA VAL A 383 13.35 -5.57 -6.36
C VAL A 383 13.57 -6.40 -5.11
N LEU A 384 14.56 -7.30 -5.17
CA LEU A 384 14.85 -8.21 -4.07
C LEU A 384 15.84 -7.53 -3.13
N GLU A 385 15.40 -7.26 -1.90
CA GLU A 385 16.15 -6.47 -0.94
C GLU A 385 16.83 -7.31 0.12
N CYS A 386 18.10 -6.99 0.39
CA CYS A 386 18.89 -7.59 1.44
C CYS A 386 18.33 -7.25 2.82
N ASP A 387 18.52 -8.16 3.77
CA ASP A 387 18.09 -8.01 5.15
C ASP A 387 19.05 -7.04 5.89
N LEU A 388 18.82 -5.74 5.74
CA LEU A 388 19.68 -4.69 6.32
C LEU A 388 18.92 -3.37 6.52
N GLU A 389 18.84 -2.90 7.76
CA GLU A 389 18.34 -1.57 8.10
C GLU A 389 18.94 -1.05 9.43
N THR A 390 19.44 0.19 9.43
CA THR A 390 20.10 0.80 10.61
C THR A 390 19.51 2.18 10.96
N HIS A 391 18.22 2.39 10.65
CA HIS A 391 17.58 3.71 10.68
C HIS A 391 17.69 4.42 12.04
N GLY A 392 17.60 3.70 13.16
CA GLY A 392 17.71 4.27 14.50
C GLY A 392 19.01 5.03 14.79
N PHE A 393 20.08 4.79 14.02
CA PHE A 393 21.33 5.57 14.11
C PHE A 393 21.21 6.99 13.53
N HIS A 394 20.19 7.28 12.72
CA HIS A 394 19.94 8.61 12.15
C HIS A 394 19.78 9.68 13.24
N ALA A 395 19.11 9.34 14.35
CA ALA A 395 18.92 10.25 15.48
C ALA A 395 20.25 10.67 16.15
N GLN A 396 21.32 9.88 15.99
CA GLN A 396 22.68 10.20 16.44
C GLN A 396 23.57 10.69 15.29
N GLN A 397 22.97 11.19 14.20
CA GLN A 397 23.66 11.65 12.99
C GLN A 397 24.60 10.58 12.42
N TRP A 398 24.17 9.31 12.45
CA TRP A 398 24.90 8.14 11.98
C TRP A 398 26.20 7.83 12.74
N ALA A 399 26.40 8.43 13.92
CA ALA A 399 27.57 8.13 14.75
C ALA A 399 27.55 6.65 15.20
N GLY A 400 28.60 5.91 14.85
CA GLY A 400 28.70 4.47 15.16
C GLY A 400 27.82 3.58 14.29
N ASN A 401 27.30 4.09 13.17
CA ASN A 401 26.48 3.30 12.25
C ASN A 401 27.26 2.08 11.70
N PRO A 402 26.72 0.85 11.82
CA PRO A 402 27.34 -0.36 11.27
C PRO A 402 27.69 -0.28 9.77
N SER A 403 27.00 0.55 8.98
CA SER A 403 27.28 0.73 7.55
C SER A 403 28.67 1.29 7.22
N ASP A 404 29.34 1.94 8.17
CA ASP A 404 30.70 2.49 8.01
C ASP A 404 31.67 2.02 9.10
N ASP A 405 31.29 1.03 9.92
CA ASP A 405 32.16 0.44 10.94
C ASP A 405 32.83 -0.85 10.41
N PRO A 406 34.17 -0.90 10.28
CA PRO A 406 34.88 -2.08 9.80
C PRO A 406 34.63 -3.36 10.60
N ALA A 407 34.20 -3.27 11.87
CA ALA A 407 33.88 -4.45 12.67
C ALA A 407 32.67 -5.25 12.12
N TRP A 408 31.83 -4.61 11.30
CA TRP A 408 30.63 -5.19 10.70
C TRP A 408 30.80 -5.58 9.23
N HIS A 409 31.94 -5.28 8.63
CA HIS A 409 32.21 -5.49 7.20
C HIS A 409 31.81 -6.91 6.74
N ASP A 410 32.30 -7.93 7.43
CA ASP A 410 32.08 -9.32 7.03
C ASP A 410 30.61 -9.74 7.20
N ALA A 411 29.89 -9.18 8.17
CA ALA A 411 28.45 -9.44 8.32
C ALA A 411 27.61 -8.74 7.25
N PHE A 412 28.00 -7.55 6.79
CA PHE A 412 27.35 -6.87 5.68
C PHE A 412 27.52 -7.64 4.37
N VAL A 413 28.75 -8.04 4.05
CA VAL A 413 29.04 -8.82 2.83
C VAL A 413 28.37 -10.21 2.88
N ASP A 414 28.36 -10.88 4.03
CA ASP A 414 27.66 -12.16 4.20
C ASP A 414 26.15 -12.05 3.95
N ARG A 415 25.53 -10.96 4.41
CA ARG A 415 24.09 -10.72 4.20
C ARG A 415 23.77 -10.60 2.71
N ILE A 416 24.51 -9.78 1.95
CA ILE A 416 24.26 -9.65 0.50
C ILE A 416 24.61 -10.93 -0.26
N GLU A 417 25.63 -11.67 0.16
CA GLU A 417 25.99 -12.96 -0.41
C GLU A 417 24.82 -13.94 -0.28
N ARG A 418 24.30 -14.14 0.94
CA ARG A 418 23.18 -15.05 1.19
C ARG A 418 21.89 -14.60 0.52
N THR A 419 21.67 -13.29 0.39
CA THR A 419 20.55 -12.73 -0.38
C THR A 419 20.63 -13.13 -1.85
N ILE A 420 21.75 -12.84 -2.51
CA ILE A 420 21.89 -13.07 -3.96
C ILE A 420 22.00 -14.56 -4.27
N GLU A 421 22.82 -15.31 -3.52
CA GLU A 421 23.04 -16.72 -3.81
C GLU A 421 21.74 -17.54 -3.72
N ARG A 422 20.86 -17.23 -2.76
CA ARG A 422 19.59 -17.94 -2.59
C ARG A 422 18.69 -17.81 -3.82
N ASP A 423 18.65 -16.63 -4.42
CA ASP A 423 17.57 -16.20 -5.32
C ASP A 423 18.00 -15.93 -6.77
N LYS A 424 19.28 -16.04 -7.10
CA LYS A 424 19.88 -15.69 -8.41
C LYS A 424 19.25 -16.34 -9.65
N ASN A 425 18.52 -17.45 -9.50
CA ASN A 425 17.87 -18.18 -10.60
C ASN A 425 16.51 -17.61 -11.01
N HIS A 426 15.90 -16.72 -10.23
CA HIS A 426 14.55 -16.23 -10.51
C HIS A 426 14.53 -15.14 -11.60
N PRO A 427 13.77 -15.32 -12.71
CA PRO A 427 13.62 -14.30 -13.75
C PRO A 427 12.91 -13.04 -13.28
N SER A 428 12.00 -13.15 -12.30
CA SER A 428 11.26 -12.02 -11.72
C SER A 428 12.15 -10.95 -11.11
N ILE A 429 13.29 -11.36 -10.55
CA ILE A 429 14.24 -10.43 -9.95
C ILE A 429 14.98 -9.67 -11.05
N VAL A 430 14.78 -8.36 -11.04
CA VAL A 430 15.39 -7.42 -11.99
C VAL A 430 16.35 -6.42 -11.32
N MET A 431 16.33 -6.30 -10.00
CA MET A 431 17.27 -5.47 -9.22
C MET A 431 17.60 -6.14 -7.89
N TRP A 432 18.84 -5.96 -7.44
CA TRP A 432 19.27 -6.27 -6.07
C TRP A 432 19.30 -5.00 -5.25
N SER A 433 18.60 -4.96 -4.11
CA SER A 433 18.69 -3.85 -3.17
C SER A 433 19.61 -4.19 -1.99
N LEU A 434 20.48 -3.25 -1.61
CA LEU A 434 21.46 -3.47 -0.54
C LEU A 434 20.84 -3.47 0.86
N GLY A 435 19.61 -2.95 1.02
CA GLY A 435 18.94 -2.72 2.30
C GLY A 435 18.11 -1.44 2.24
N ASN A 436 17.68 -0.96 3.40
CA ASN A 436 16.87 0.27 3.55
C ASN A 436 17.43 1.18 4.64
N GLU A 437 17.28 2.50 4.48
CA GLU A 437 17.55 3.55 5.48
C GLU A 437 18.76 3.32 6.40
N ALA A 438 19.87 2.80 5.83
CA ALA A 438 21.05 2.40 6.58
C ALA A 438 22.19 3.45 6.49
N GLY A 439 21.86 4.69 6.14
CA GLY A 439 22.82 5.77 5.87
C GLY A 439 23.70 5.49 4.65
N THR A 440 24.99 5.82 4.72
CA THR A 440 25.99 5.44 3.71
C THR A 440 27.30 5.04 4.39
N GLY A 441 28.17 4.28 3.71
CA GLY A 441 29.45 3.88 4.28
C GLY A 441 30.19 2.83 3.46
N ALA A 442 31.42 2.51 3.90
CA ALA A 442 32.30 1.59 3.21
C ALA A 442 31.76 0.15 3.11
N ASN A 443 30.95 -0.29 4.08
CA ASN A 443 30.40 -1.65 4.07
C ASN A 443 29.27 -1.79 3.02
N LEU A 444 28.43 -0.77 2.85
CA LEU A 444 27.44 -0.74 1.76
C LEU A 444 28.12 -0.72 0.38
N ALA A 445 29.18 0.05 0.23
CA ALA A 445 29.98 0.03 -1.01
C ALA A 445 30.63 -1.34 -1.26
N ALA A 446 31.07 -2.04 -0.22
CA ALA A 446 31.60 -3.39 -0.31
C ALA A 446 30.52 -4.41 -0.72
N MET A 447 29.30 -4.28 -0.20
CA MET A 447 28.15 -5.10 -0.62
C MET A 447 27.84 -4.88 -2.11
N ALA A 448 27.77 -3.63 -2.56
CA ALA A 448 27.55 -3.29 -3.97
C ALA A 448 28.65 -3.88 -4.87
N ALA A 449 29.92 -3.73 -4.47
CA ALA A 449 31.04 -4.28 -5.21
C ALA A 449 31.01 -5.82 -5.29
N TRP A 450 30.60 -6.49 -4.21
CA TRP A 450 30.40 -7.95 -4.20
C TRP A 450 29.28 -8.35 -5.15
N ALA A 451 28.13 -7.66 -5.09
CA ALA A 451 26.99 -7.91 -5.97
C ALA A 451 27.37 -7.75 -7.46
N HIS A 452 28.06 -6.66 -7.82
CA HIS A 452 28.54 -6.42 -9.19
C HIS A 452 29.56 -7.46 -9.66
N ALA A 453 30.42 -7.94 -8.75
CA ALA A 453 31.38 -8.99 -9.08
C ALA A 453 30.70 -10.35 -9.30
N ARG A 454 29.61 -10.63 -8.56
CA ARG A 454 28.89 -11.89 -8.60
C ARG A 454 27.87 -11.96 -9.74
N ASP A 455 27.04 -10.93 -9.90
CA ASP A 455 25.95 -10.84 -10.86
C ASP A 455 25.99 -9.52 -11.63
N THR A 456 26.54 -9.58 -12.84
CA THR A 456 26.56 -8.44 -13.77
C THR A 456 25.25 -8.26 -14.53
N GLY A 457 24.28 -9.18 -14.37
CA GLY A 457 23.03 -9.20 -15.12
C GLY A 457 21.89 -8.40 -14.48
N ARG A 458 22.06 -7.90 -13.26
CA ARG A 458 21.05 -7.16 -12.51
C ARG A 458 21.63 -5.89 -11.86
N PRO A 459 21.01 -4.72 -12.07
CA PRO A 459 21.43 -3.47 -11.41
C PRO A 459 21.30 -3.51 -9.88
N VAL A 460 22.16 -2.74 -9.22
CA VAL A 460 22.14 -2.52 -7.77
C VAL A 460 21.35 -1.26 -7.41
N HIS A 461 20.39 -1.44 -6.51
CA HIS A 461 19.55 -0.43 -5.89
C HIS A 461 19.98 -0.17 -4.44
N TYR A 462 19.95 1.09 -4.01
CA TYR A 462 19.96 1.49 -2.60
C TYR A 462 19.63 2.98 -2.51
N GLU A 463 18.60 3.33 -1.74
CA GLU A 463 18.07 4.71 -1.65
C GLU A 463 19.04 5.65 -0.90
N GLY A 464 19.61 5.17 0.21
CA GLY A 464 20.49 5.97 1.08
C GLY A 464 21.81 6.41 0.45
N ASP A 465 22.18 5.90 -0.74
CA ASP A 465 23.28 6.44 -1.56
C ASP A 465 22.81 7.64 -2.39
N TYR A 466 22.44 8.73 -1.69
CA TYR A 466 21.96 9.95 -2.34
C TYR A 466 22.91 10.47 -3.40
N SER A 467 24.22 10.34 -3.19
CA SER A 467 25.23 10.82 -4.13
C SER A 467 25.32 9.95 -5.40
N GLY A 468 24.98 8.66 -5.30
CA GLY A 468 25.10 7.68 -6.36
C GLY A 468 26.53 7.20 -6.57
N ALA A 469 27.25 6.98 -5.47
CA ALA A 469 28.63 6.54 -5.42
C ALA A 469 28.84 5.08 -5.83
N TYR A 470 27.87 4.19 -5.56
CA TYR A 470 28.01 2.75 -5.78
C TYR A 470 26.74 2.05 -6.33
N THR A 471 25.66 2.79 -6.58
CA THR A 471 24.40 2.27 -7.15
C THR A 471 24.24 2.53 -8.65
N ASP A 472 23.46 1.70 -9.34
CA ASP A 472 23.22 1.79 -10.79
C ASP A 472 21.96 2.59 -11.15
N VAL A 473 20.99 2.64 -10.24
CA VAL A 473 19.76 3.44 -10.36
C VAL A 473 19.77 4.57 -9.34
N TYR A 474 19.16 5.70 -9.69
CA TYR A 474 18.86 6.73 -8.70
C TYR A 474 17.52 6.41 -8.05
N SER A 475 17.53 6.15 -6.75
CA SER A 475 16.31 5.89 -6.00
C SER A 475 16.05 6.97 -4.97
N ARG A 476 14.78 7.26 -4.73
CA ARG A 476 14.32 8.14 -3.65
C ARG A 476 13.07 7.56 -3.01
N MET A 477 12.89 7.85 -1.73
CA MET A 477 11.60 7.73 -1.06
C MET A 477 10.96 9.12 -0.88
N TYR A 478 9.65 9.18 -1.11
CA TYR A 478 8.77 10.33 -0.86
C TYR A 478 9.23 11.67 -1.45
N SER A 479 10.05 11.68 -2.52
CA SER A 479 10.41 12.94 -3.16
C SER A 479 9.16 13.63 -3.68
N SER A 480 9.02 14.92 -3.41
CA SER A 480 7.85 15.69 -3.79
C SER A 480 7.62 15.68 -5.31
N VAL A 481 6.41 16.05 -5.75
CA VAL A 481 6.10 16.25 -7.18
C VAL A 481 7.10 17.25 -7.81
N PRO A 482 7.41 18.42 -7.20
CA PRO A 482 8.45 19.33 -7.69
C PRO A 482 9.85 18.73 -7.81
N GLU A 483 10.31 17.99 -6.81
CA GLU A 483 11.64 17.38 -6.85
C GLU A 483 11.71 16.30 -7.93
N THR A 484 10.68 15.46 -8.01
CA THR A 484 10.57 14.39 -9.02
C THR A 484 10.57 14.96 -10.43
N GLU A 485 9.86 16.06 -10.67
CA GLU A 485 9.92 16.76 -11.96
C GLU A 485 11.32 17.31 -12.26
N ALA A 486 11.98 17.88 -11.25
CA ALA A 486 13.34 18.39 -11.38
C ALA A 486 14.40 17.28 -11.61
N ILE A 487 14.11 16.04 -11.25
CA ILE A 487 14.90 14.85 -11.58
C ILE A 487 14.62 14.39 -13.02
N GLY A 488 13.35 14.40 -13.43
CA GLY A 488 12.91 13.95 -14.76
C GLY A 488 13.41 14.83 -15.90
N ARG A 489 13.37 16.16 -15.75
CA ARG A 489 13.73 17.11 -16.80
C ARG A 489 15.25 17.23 -17.02
N ASP A 490 15.66 17.35 -18.29
CA ASP A 490 17.07 17.51 -18.68
C ASP A 490 17.64 18.92 -18.45
N ASP A 491 16.77 19.93 -18.33
CA ASP A 491 17.13 21.34 -18.22
C ASP A 491 17.15 21.86 -16.76
N SER A 492 17.10 20.97 -15.77
CA SER A 492 17.19 21.33 -14.36
C SER A 492 18.64 21.37 -13.85
N GLY A 493 19.00 22.49 -13.21
CA GLY A 493 20.23 22.63 -12.42
C GLY A 493 20.03 22.49 -10.90
N SER A 494 18.83 22.09 -10.45
CA SER A 494 18.51 22.02 -9.01
C SER A 494 19.39 21.00 -8.28
N LEU A 495 19.76 21.33 -7.06
CA LEU A 495 20.42 20.38 -6.16
C LEU A 495 19.40 19.34 -5.68
N LEU A 496 19.80 18.09 -5.72
CA LEU A 496 19.03 16.96 -5.19
C LEU A 496 19.38 16.74 -3.71
N LEU A 497 18.52 16.02 -2.97
CA LEU A 497 18.75 15.67 -1.58
C LEU A 497 20.17 15.10 -1.38
N GLY A 498 20.89 15.58 -0.36
CA GLY A 498 22.22 15.08 0.00
C GLY A 498 23.33 15.31 -1.03
N CYS A 499 23.09 16.06 -2.11
CA CYS A 499 24.01 16.15 -3.25
C CYS A 499 24.63 17.53 -3.46
N SER A 500 25.89 17.55 -3.87
CA SER A 500 26.48 18.67 -4.60
C SER A 500 25.92 18.77 -6.03
N ALA A 501 26.29 19.84 -6.77
CA ALA A 501 25.87 20.00 -8.16
C ALA A 501 26.40 18.88 -9.07
N ALA A 502 27.62 18.38 -8.83
CA ALA A 502 28.21 17.31 -9.63
C ALA A 502 27.53 15.96 -9.37
N GLU A 503 27.20 15.68 -8.10
CA GLU A 503 26.45 14.48 -7.71
C GLU A 503 25.02 14.54 -8.22
N SER A 504 24.38 15.70 -8.16
CA SER A 504 23.05 15.92 -8.72
C SER A 504 23.03 15.69 -10.24
N ALA A 505 24.06 16.13 -10.96
CA ALA A 505 24.23 15.86 -12.38
C ALA A 505 24.48 14.37 -12.66
N ARG A 506 25.31 13.70 -11.83
CA ARG A 506 25.57 12.26 -11.90
C ARG A 506 24.29 11.45 -11.71
N GLN A 507 23.48 11.76 -10.70
CA GLN A 507 22.23 11.02 -10.46
C GLN A 507 21.25 11.15 -11.62
N ARG A 508 21.16 12.34 -12.24
CA ARG A 508 20.35 12.52 -13.45
C ARG A 508 20.83 11.69 -14.63
N THR A 509 22.05 11.12 -14.65
CA THR A 509 22.45 10.22 -15.75
C THR A 509 21.89 8.81 -15.61
N LYS A 510 21.24 8.48 -14.49
CA LYS A 510 20.72 7.14 -14.17
C LYS A 510 19.21 7.06 -14.36
N PRO A 511 18.63 5.86 -14.55
CA PRO A 511 17.20 5.63 -14.39
C PRO A 511 16.77 6.03 -12.97
N PHE A 512 15.61 6.66 -12.85
CA PHE A 512 15.05 7.06 -11.56
C PHE A 512 13.84 6.20 -11.18
N ILE A 513 13.79 5.74 -9.93
CA ILE A 513 12.61 5.09 -9.34
C ILE A 513 12.29 5.71 -7.98
N LEU A 514 11.00 5.73 -7.66
CA LEU A 514 10.55 5.95 -6.29
C LEU A 514 10.46 4.60 -5.57
N CYS A 515 11.41 4.23 -4.71
CA CYS A 515 11.30 2.96 -3.98
C CYS A 515 10.19 2.99 -2.93
N GLU A 516 9.74 4.19 -2.53
CA GLU A 516 8.57 4.43 -1.69
C GLU A 516 7.94 5.78 -2.11
N TYR A 517 6.63 5.81 -2.30
CA TYR A 517 5.88 7.06 -2.55
C TYR A 517 4.41 6.89 -2.19
N VAL A 518 3.67 8.01 -2.21
CA VAL A 518 2.22 8.09 -1.95
C VAL A 518 1.81 7.23 -0.75
N HIS A 519 2.36 7.56 0.42
CA HIS A 519 2.15 6.83 1.66
C HIS A 519 0.65 6.61 1.96
N ALA A 520 0.23 5.36 2.10
CA ALA A 520 -1.16 4.92 2.02
C ALA A 520 -1.91 4.89 3.36
N MET A 521 -1.29 5.37 4.43
CA MET A 521 -1.86 5.38 5.78
C MET A 521 -3.19 6.12 5.91
N GLY A 522 -4.17 5.39 6.43
CA GLY A 522 -5.52 5.90 6.70
C GLY A 522 -6.27 6.28 5.42
N ASN A 523 -6.99 7.40 5.46
CA ASN A 523 -7.70 7.90 4.28
C ASN A 523 -6.75 8.69 3.37
N GLY A 524 -6.41 8.08 2.24
CA GLY A 524 -5.40 8.56 1.29
C GLY A 524 -4.97 7.42 0.35
N PRO A 525 -3.91 7.63 -0.44
CA PRO A 525 -3.17 8.89 -0.62
C PRO A 525 -3.75 9.77 -1.73
N GLY A 526 -3.52 11.07 -1.65
CA GLY A 526 -3.64 11.98 -2.79
C GLY A 526 -2.40 11.95 -3.70
N ALA A 527 -2.46 12.69 -4.82
CA ALA A 527 -1.35 12.95 -5.74
C ALA A 527 -0.80 11.77 -6.58
N ILE A 528 -1.38 10.57 -6.50
CA ILE A 528 -0.98 9.42 -7.36
C ILE A 528 -0.97 9.83 -8.85
N ASP A 529 -1.98 10.58 -9.29
CA ASP A 529 -2.13 11.07 -10.66
C ASP A 529 -1.02 12.06 -11.06
N GLN A 530 -0.62 12.94 -10.16
CA GLN A 530 0.48 13.88 -10.41
C GLN A 530 1.82 13.16 -10.62
N TYR A 531 2.09 12.08 -9.88
CA TYR A 531 3.29 11.28 -10.10
C TYR A 531 3.22 10.50 -11.43
N GLU A 532 2.07 9.89 -11.74
CA GLU A 532 1.88 9.15 -13.00
C GLU A 532 2.01 10.08 -14.23
N ASP A 533 1.50 11.31 -14.14
CA ASP A 533 1.66 12.35 -15.17
C ASP A 533 3.14 12.70 -15.43
N LEU A 534 3.99 12.65 -14.39
CA LEU A 534 5.44 12.84 -14.56
C LEU A 534 6.08 11.63 -15.25
N VAL A 535 5.68 10.40 -14.91
CA VAL A 535 6.16 9.16 -15.53
C VAL A 535 5.81 9.10 -17.01
N ASP A 536 4.61 9.55 -17.39
CA ASP A 536 4.18 9.70 -18.77
C ASP A 536 5.07 10.70 -19.53
N ARG A 537 5.46 11.80 -18.88
CA ARG A 537 6.17 12.93 -19.51
C ARG A 537 7.68 12.72 -19.64
N TYR A 538 8.31 12.13 -18.63
CA TYR A 538 9.77 12.05 -18.52
C TYR A 538 10.24 10.60 -18.54
N PRO A 539 10.86 10.13 -19.63
CA PRO A 539 11.21 8.71 -19.73
C PRO A 539 12.30 8.25 -18.75
N ARG A 540 12.97 9.17 -18.01
CA ARG A 540 13.92 8.87 -16.92
C ARG A 540 13.22 8.36 -15.67
N LEU A 541 11.97 8.73 -15.47
CA LEU A 541 11.19 8.32 -14.32
C LEU A 541 10.58 6.96 -14.65
N HIS A 542 10.91 5.92 -13.91
CA HIS A 542 10.45 4.56 -14.15
C HIS A 542 9.29 4.14 -13.24
N GLY A 543 8.51 5.10 -12.73
CA GLY A 543 7.44 4.83 -11.78
C GLY A 543 7.96 4.65 -10.35
N GLY A 544 7.26 3.84 -9.57
CA GLY A 544 7.57 3.67 -8.17
C GLY A 544 6.80 2.56 -7.48
N PHE A 545 7.08 2.41 -6.19
CA PHE A 545 6.51 1.41 -5.30
C PHE A 545 5.76 2.12 -4.18
N VAL A 546 4.46 1.93 -4.08
CA VAL A 546 3.63 2.52 -3.02
C VAL A 546 4.11 2.01 -1.66
N TRP A 547 4.10 2.88 -0.64
CA TRP A 547 4.25 2.48 0.75
C TRP A 547 2.88 2.48 1.47
N GLU A 548 2.33 1.36 1.89
CA GLU A 548 2.73 0.00 1.51
C GLU A 548 1.53 -0.87 1.12
N TRP A 549 1.76 -2.16 0.89
CA TRP A 549 0.70 -3.05 0.43
C TRP A 549 -0.40 -3.26 1.48
N ARG A 550 -0.05 -3.49 2.76
CA ARG A 550 -1.00 -4.02 3.74
C ARG A 550 -0.74 -3.52 5.16
N ASP A 551 -1.81 -3.16 5.87
CA ASP A 551 -1.77 -2.90 7.31
C ASP A 551 -1.30 -4.12 8.11
N HIS A 552 -0.41 -3.90 9.08
CA HIS A 552 0.16 -4.94 9.94
C HIS A 552 -0.57 -5.13 11.26
N GLY A 553 -1.89 -4.93 11.31
CA GLY A 553 -2.67 -5.10 12.52
C GLY A 553 -2.64 -6.53 13.06
N ILE A 554 -2.36 -6.68 14.36
CA ILE A 554 -2.37 -7.99 15.05
C ILE A 554 -3.73 -8.22 15.67
N ARG A 555 -4.38 -9.35 15.33
CA ARG A 555 -5.71 -9.66 15.87
C ARG A 555 -5.59 -9.98 17.36
N THR A 556 -6.34 -9.26 18.19
CA THR A 556 -6.43 -9.52 19.63
C THR A 556 -7.84 -9.22 20.15
N ARG A 557 -8.05 -9.37 21.46
CA ARG A 557 -9.34 -9.14 22.12
C ARG A 557 -9.19 -8.21 23.31
N THR A 558 -10.20 -7.38 23.53
CA THR A 558 -10.44 -6.62 24.77
C THR A 558 -10.79 -7.56 25.94
N GLU A 559 -10.84 -7.01 27.16
CA GLU A 559 -11.25 -7.77 28.36
C GLU A 559 -12.66 -8.38 28.25
N ASP A 560 -13.56 -7.77 27.48
CA ASP A 560 -14.93 -8.27 27.25
C ASP A 560 -15.05 -9.24 26.06
N GLY A 561 -13.93 -9.53 25.38
CA GLY A 561 -13.85 -10.49 24.28
C GLY A 561 -14.07 -9.91 22.88
N THR A 562 -14.29 -8.59 22.77
CA THR A 562 -14.43 -7.88 21.49
C THR A 562 -13.12 -7.95 20.70
N GLU A 563 -13.19 -8.45 19.48
CA GLU A 563 -12.03 -8.60 18.61
C GLU A 563 -11.69 -7.29 17.91
N PHE A 564 -10.40 -6.99 17.79
CA PHE A 564 -9.89 -5.86 17.02
C PHE A 564 -8.47 -6.11 16.49
N PHE A 565 -8.02 -5.26 15.59
CA PHE A 565 -6.63 -5.23 15.12
C PHE A 565 -5.84 -4.21 15.93
N ALA A 566 -4.89 -4.71 16.71
CA ALA A 566 -3.98 -3.92 17.52
C ALA A 566 -2.84 -3.34 16.69
N TYR A 567 -2.40 -2.14 17.05
CA TYR A 567 -1.19 -1.48 16.57
C TYR A 567 -0.27 -1.10 17.74
N GLY A 568 0.85 -0.42 17.49
CA GLY A 568 1.85 -0.16 18.53
C GLY A 568 1.30 0.62 19.71
N GLY A 569 1.59 0.15 20.92
CA GLY A 569 1.09 0.70 22.18
C GLY A 569 0.01 -0.16 22.82
N ASP A 570 -0.74 -0.94 22.03
CA ASP A 570 -1.81 -1.81 22.54
C ASP A 570 -1.27 -3.01 23.32
N PHE A 571 0.00 -3.36 23.11
CA PHE A 571 0.70 -4.38 23.88
C PHE A 571 1.50 -3.82 25.05
N ASN A 572 1.27 -2.55 25.41
CA ASN A 572 1.90 -1.82 26.50
C ASN A 572 3.43 -1.69 26.34
N GLU A 573 3.90 -1.50 25.11
CA GLU A 573 5.30 -1.19 24.86
C GLU A 573 5.74 0.09 25.60
N VAL A 574 6.98 0.12 26.08
CA VAL A 574 7.55 1.30 26.76
C VAL A 574 7.71 2.47 25.78
N ILE A 575 8.09 2.15 24.55
CA ILE A 575 8.13 3.07 23.41
C ILE A 575 7.48 2.37 22.23
N HIS A 576 6.73 3.12 21.42
CA HIS A 576 6.09 2.65 20.21
C HIS A 576 5.79 3.83 19.28
N ASP A 577 5.47 3.53 18.02
CA ASP A 577 5.13 4.50 16.98
C ASP A 577 3.64 4.48 16.57
N GLY A 578 2.79 4.00 17.48
CA GLY A 578 1.34 4.07 17.32
C GLY A 578 0.81 3.27 16.13
N ASN A 579 -0.10 3.87 15.37
CA ASN A 579 -0.71 3.24 14.21
C ASN A 579 0.08 3.39 12.90
N PHE A 580 1.34 3.84 12.93
CA PHE A 580 2.17 3.92 11.71
C PHE A 580 2.31 2.56 11.01
N VAL A 581 2.22 1.44 11.74
CA VAL A 581 2.19 0.09 11.16
C VAL A 581 0.89 -0.26 10.39
N MET A 582 -0.08 0.66 10.36
CA MET A 582 -1.39 0.54 9.71
C MET A 582 -1.45 1.50 8.50
N ASP A 583 -0.54 1.28 7.56
CA ASP A 583 -0.19 2.17 6.46
C ASP A 583 -0.37 1.54 5.06
N GLY A 584 -1.23 0.53 4.96
CA GLY A 584 -1.43 -0.25 3.75
C GLY A 584 -2.55 0.23 2.83
N MET A 585 -2.36 -0.02 1.54
CA MET A 585 -3.44 0.03 0.53
C MET A 585 -4.55 -1.02 0.79
N VAL A 586 -4.25 -2.06 1.55
CA VAL A 586 -5.15 -3.14 1.95
C VAL A 586 -5.19 -3.23 3.48
N LEU A 587 -6.39 -3.30 4.06
CA LEU A 587 -6.55 -3.48 5.50
C LEU A 587 -6.07 -4.86 5.96
N SER A 588 -5.87 -5.05 7.26
CA SER A 588 -5.32 -6.29 7.83
C SER A 588 -6.13 -7.56 7.49
N ASP A 589 -7.43 -7.42 7.21
CA ASP A 589 -8.33 -8.52 6.81
C ASP A 589 -8.41 -8.78 5.30
N SER A 590 -7.58 -8.11 4.49
CA SER A 590 -7.56 -8.15 3.02
C SER A 590 -8.60 -7.30 2.30
N THR A 591 -9.32 -6.43 3.02
CA THR A 591 -10.23 -5.46 2.41
C THR A 591 -9.44 -4.37 1.67
N PRO A 592 -9.65 -4.19 0.36
CA PRO A 592 -9.04 -3.10 -0.39
C PRO A 592 -9.54 -1.73 0.09
N SER A 593 -8.63 -0.80 0.37
CA SER A 593 -8.99 0.59 0.65
C SER A 593 -9.48 1.31 -0.63
N PRO A 594 -10.20 2.43 -0.50
CA PRO A 594 -10.49 3.33 -1.62
C PRO A 594 -9.24 3.82 -2.35
N GLY A 595 -8.13 4.05 -1.64
CA GLY A 595 -6.84 4.42 -2.22
C GLY A 595 -6.34 3.39 -3.23
N LEU A 596 -6.54 2.10 -2.99
CA LEU A 596 -6.13 1.06 -3.94
C LEU A 596 -6.97 1.07 -5.23
N PHE A 597 -8.26 1.40 -5.15
CA PHE A 597 -9.09 1.59 -6.35
C PHE A 597 -8.66 2.82 -7.16
N GLU A 598 -8.30 3.90 -6.47
CA GLU A 598 -7.75 5.12 -7.08
C GLU A 598 -6.44 4.80 -7.83
N TYR A 599 -5.51 4.14 -7.14
CA TYR A 599 -4.26 3.65 -7.71
C TYR A 599 -4.50 2.82 -8.97
N LYS A 600 -5.33 1.76 -8.86
CA LYS A 600 -5.66 0.86 -9.98
C LYS A 600 -6.09 1.62 -11.24
N GLN A 601 -6.96 2.62 -11.08
CA GLN A 601 -7.48 3.40 -12.19
C GLN A 601 -6.40 4.28 -12.83
N ILE A 602 -5.54 4.90 -12.01
CA ILE A 602 -4.49 5.82 -12.47
C ILE A 602 -3.39 5.06 -13.22
N VAL A 603 -2.90 3.95 -12.67
CA VAL A 603 -1.81 3.16 -13.25
C VAL A 603 -2.26 2.20 -14.36
N ALA A 604 -3.52 2.28 -14.79
CA ALA A 604 -4.08 1.26 -15.65
C ALA A 604 -3.32 1.13 -16.99
N PRO A 605 -2.96 -0.10 -17.39
CA PRO A 605 -2.12 -0.33 -18.57
C PRO A 605 -2.83 -0.02 -19.89
N ILE A 606 -4.17 0.06 -19.88
CA ILE A 606 -4.99 0.49 -21.01
C ILE A 606 -5.63 1.83 -20.65
N ARG A 607 -5.11 2.92 -21.23
CA ARG A 607 -5.57 4.26 -20.93
C ARG A 607 -6.62 4.72 -21.92
N LEU A 608 -7.73 5.25 -21.39
CA LEU A 608 -8.91 5.65 -22.14
C LEU A 608 -9.09 7.17 -22.04
N ARG A 609 -9.18 7.86 -23.19
CA ARG A 609 -9.41 9.33 -23.24
C ARG A 609 -10.43 9.69 -24.30
N PHE A 610 -11.47 10.43 -23.94
CA PHE A 610 -12.46 10.91 -24.91
C PHE A 610 -11.93 12.09 -25.74
N GLY A 611 -12.37 12.17 -26.99
CA GLY A 611 -12.12 13.31 -27.88
C GLY A 611 -13.31 13.59 -28.80
N THR A 612 -13.40 14.82 -29.30
CA THR A 612 -14.45 15.26 -30.23
C THR A 612 -13.82 15.91 -31.46
N GLU A 613 -14.34 15.58 -32.65
CA GLU A 613 -13.98 16.26 -33.89
C GLU A 613 -15.23 16.96 -34.44
N VAL A 614 -15.11 18.28 -34.67
CA VAL A 614 -16.15 19.08 -35.31
C VAL A 614 -15.78 19.26 -36.78
N PRO A 615 -16.55 18.73 -37.74
CA PRO A 615 -16.26 18.92 -39.16
C PRO A 615 -16.24 20.42 -39.54
N ASN A 616 -15.23 20.85 -40.28
CA ASN A 616 -15.11 22.23 -40.75
C ASN A 616 -16.38 22.67 -41.52
N GLY A 617 -17.10 23.68 -41.00
CA GLY A 617 -18.19 24.36 -41.70
C GLY A 617 -19.60 24.18 -41.12
N THR A 618 -19.80 23.45 -40.03
CA THR A 618 -21.11 23.33 -39.34
C THR A 618 -21.02 23.85 -37.92
N ALA A 619 -21.65 25.00 -37.65
CA ALA A 619 -21.63 25.70 -36.34
C ALA A 619 -22.66 25.17 -35.33
N SER A 620 -22.96 23.86 -35.34
CA SER A 620 -23.88 23.25 -34.38
C SER A 620 -23.41 21.84 -34.00
N ASP A 621 -23.39 21.52 -32.70
CA ASP A 621 -22.92 20.26 -32.11
C ASP A 621 -23.61 18.99 -32.62
N GLY A 622 -24.71 19.10 -33.39
CA GLY A 622 -25.48 17.98 -33.93
C GLY A 622 -24.79 17.11 -34.99
N GLY A 623 -23.50 17.35 -35.28
CA GLY A 623 -22.70 16.56 -36.24
C GLY A 623 -21.28 16.22 -35.75
N ALA A 624 -20.95 16.47 -34.48
CA ALA A 624 -19.63 16.17 -33.93
C ALA A 624 -19.41 14.65 -33.84
N ARG A 625 -18.31 14.16 -34.41
CA ARG A 625 -17.89 12.76 -34.27
C ARG A 625 -17.18 12.61 -32.93
N ARG A 626 -17.57 11.61 -32.15
CA ARG A 626 -16.99 11.32 -30.84
C ARG A 626 -16.07 10.13 -30.96
N PHE A 627 -14.96 10.20 -30.26
CA PHE A 627 -13.95 9.16 -30.28
C PHE A 627 -13.48 8.83 -28.87
N ILE A 628 -13.00 7.60 -28.72
CA ILE A 628 -12.20 7.20 -27.58
C ILE A 628 -10.80 6.85 -28.07
N THR A 629 -9.81 7.53 -27.52
CA THR A 629 -8.40 7.18 -27.69
C THR A 629 -8.07 6.10 -26.69
N VAL A 630 -7.56 4.99 -27.18
CA VAL A 630 -7.07 3.84 -26.41
C VAL A 630 -5.56 3.82 -26.57
N ALA A 631 -4.82 3.98 -25.48
CA ALA A 631 -3.38 3.80 -25.46
C ALA A 631 -3.05 2.50 -24.73
N ASN A 632 -2.31 1.61 -25.38
CA ASN A 632 -1.73 0.43 -24.75
C ASN A 632 -0.37 0.80 -24.18
N LEU A 633 -0.29 0.98 -22.86
CA LEU A 633 0.90 1.45 -22.16
C LEU A 633 1.72 0.31 -21.55
N ARG A 634 1.34 -0.92 -21.87
CA ARG A 634 2.07 -2.13 -21.51
C ARG A 634 3.50 -2.11 -22.05
N HIS A 635 4.35 -2.87 -21.38
CA HIS A 635 5.75 -3.09 -21.74
C HIS A 635 5.89 -4.04 -22.94
N SER A 636 5.20 -5.17 -22.90
CA SER A 636 5.34 -6.32 -23.82
C SER A 636 4.03 -6.73 -24.50
N ALA A 637 2.94 -6.91 -23.75
CA ALA A 637 1.71 -7.51 -24.29
C ALA A 637 0.91 -6.52 -25.15
N ASP A 638 0.37 -7.03 -26.25
CA ASP A 638 -0.67 -6.33 -27.02
C ASP A 638 -2.01 -6.30 -26.26
N ALA A 639 -3.05 -5.71 -26.87
CA ALA A 639 -4.38 -5.58 -26.26
C ALA A 639 -5.38 -6.68 -26.68
N SER A 640 -4.91 -7.86 -27.15
CA SER A 640 -5.78 -8.94 -27.62
C SER A 640 -6.64 -9.56 -26.51
N ASP A 641 -6.17 -9.51 -25.27
CA ASP A 641 -6.85 -9.94 -24.05
C ASP A 641 -7.93 -8.95 -23.58
N VAL A 642 -8.02 -7.76 -24.17
CA VAL A 642 -8.91 -6.67 -23.74
C VAL A 642 -10.06 -6.42 -24.72
N VAL A 643 -11.25 -6.20 -24.19
CA VAL A 643 -12.42 -5.66 -24.90
C VAL A 643 -12.88 -4.38 -24.24
N LEU A 644 -13.37 -3.42 -25.03
CA LEU A 644 -14.02 -2.23 -24.48
C LEU A 644 -15.52 -2.48 -24.41
N GLN A 645 -16.08 -2.35 -23.22
CA GLN A 645 -17.52 -2.35 -23.00
C GLN A 645 -17.97 -0.91 -22.78
N TRP A 646 -19.01 -0.48 -23.49
CA TRP A 646 -19.58 0.84 -23.30
C TRP A 646 -21.04 0.75 -22.88
N ARG A 647 -21.47 1.72 -22.07
CA ARG A 647 -22.88 1.92 -21.68
C ARG A 647 -23.23 3.39 -21.69
N THR A 648 -24.45 3.70 -22.08
CA THR A 648 -25.05 5.02 -21.87
C THR A 648 -26.09 4.94 -20.77
N GLU A 649 -26.18 5.97 -19.96
CA GLU A 649 -27.05 6.06 -18.80
C GLU A 649 -27.76 7.42 -18.80
N VAL A 650 -29.06 7.44 -18.50
CA VAL A 650 -29.85 8.65 -18.27
C VAL A 650 -30.21 8.70 -16.79
N ASP A 651 -29.72 9.71 -16.07
CA ASP A 651 -29.81 9.80 -14.61
C ASP A 651 -29.36 8.51 -13.90
N GLY A 652 -28.32 7.85 -14.43
CA GLY A 652 -27.77 6.59 -13.92
C GLY A 652 -28.59 5.33 -14.25
N ILE A 653 -29.61 5.43 -15.12
CA ILE A 653 -30.37 4.27 -15.62
C ILE A 653 -29.86 3.94 -17.02
N ARG A 654 -29.34 2.72 -17.21
CA ARG A 654 -28.81 2.25 -18.49
C ARG A 654 -29.85 2.37 -19.61
N SER A 655 -29.50 3.11 -20.66
CA SER A 655 -30.32 3.27 -21.87
C SER A 655 -29.85 2.40 -23.02
N ASP A 656 -28.53 2.26 -23.20
CA ASP A 656 -27.94 1.47 -24.29
C ASP A 656 -26.54 0.98 -23.90
N SER A 657 -25.99 0.05 -24.68
CA SER A 657 -24.66 -0.53 -24.47
C SER A 657 -24.16 -1.33 -25.66
N GLY A 658 -22.85 -1.54 -25.71
CA GLY A 658 -22.24 -2.44 -26.67
C GLY A 658 -20.78 -2.68 -26.38
N GLU A 659 -20.10 -3.26 -27.36
CA GLU A 659 -18.68 -3.54 -27.29
C GLU A 659 -17.93 -2.91 -28.47
N LEU A 660 -16.66 -2.57 -28.25
CA LEU A 660 -15.73 -2.17 -29.29
C LEU A 660 -14.48 -3.05 -29.20
N ALA A 661 -14.03 -3.53 -30.36
CA ALA A 661 -12.76 -4.21 -30.47
C ALA A 661 -11.62 -3.20 -30.33
N VAL A 662 -10.58 -3.54 -29.56
CA VAL A 662 -9.35 -2.75 -29.47
C VAL A 662 -8.49 -3.09 -30.69
N ALA A 663 -8.63 -2.31 -31.76
CA ALA A 663 -7.86 -2.47 -32.98
C ALA A 663 -7.30 -1.12 -33.46
N GLY A 664 -6.06 -1.13 -33.96
CA GLY A 664 -5.45 0.02 -34.62
C GLY A 664 -6.14 0.35 -35.95
N ALA A 665 -5.77 1.48 -36.55
CA ALA A 665 -6.35 1.97 -37.81
C ALA A 665 -6.25 0.98 -39.00
N SER A 666 -5.32 0.02 -38.93
CA SER A 666 -5.13 -1.05 -39.92
C SER A 666 -5.99 -2.31 -39.67
N GLY A 667 -6.80 -2.34 -38.60
CA GLY A 667 -7.59 -3.49 -38.16
C GLY A 667 -6.78 -4.55 -37.38
N LYS A 668 -5.50 -4.30 -37.10
CA LYS A 668 -4.65 -5.16 -36.26
C LYS A 668 -4.87 -4.88 -34.77
N VAL A 669 -4.57 -5.86 -33.92
CA VAL A 669 -4.53 -5.68 -32.46
C VAL A 669 -3.55 -4.56 -32.10
N LEU A 670 -3.89 -3.77 -31.09
CA LEU A 670 -3.05 -2.66 -30.63
C LEU A 670 -1.81 -3.17 -29.88
N ALA A 671 -0.61 -2.94 -30.43
CA ALA A 671 0.65 -3.38 -29.83
C ALA A 671 1.02 -2.56 -28.58
N ALA A 672 1.96 -3.06 -27.79
CA ALA A 672 2.52 -2.35 -26.64
C ALA A 672 3.16 -1.01 -27.05
N GLY A 673 2.78 0.09 -26.40
CA GLY A 673 3.22 1.44 -26.70
C GLY A 673 2.42 2.17 -27.78
N ASP A 674 1.54 1.48 -28.53
CA ASP A 674 0.71 2.10 -29.56
C ASP A 674 -0.56 2.74 -28.98
N SER A 675 -1.14 3.67 -29.76
CA SER A 675 -2.47 4.22 -29.50
C SER A 675 -3.37 4.17 -30.73
N ALA A 676 -4.68 4.07 -30.50
CA ALA A 676 -5.69 4.07 -31.54
C ALA A 676 -6.87 4.95 -31.15
N GLN A 677 -7.45 5.63 -32.13
CA GLN A 677 -8.68 6.40 -31.97
C GLN A 677 -9.85 5.60 -32.55
N LEU A 678 -10.78 5.20 -31.69
CA LEU A 678 -11.97 4.44 -32.06
C LEU A 678 -13.18 5.37 -32.12
N GLU A 679 -13.88 5.39 -33.25
CA GLU A 679 -15.12 6.13 -33.37
C GLU A 679 -16.21 5.46 -32.53
N LEU A 680 -16.86 6.25 -31.69
CA LEU A 680 -17.98 5.82 -30.88
C LEU A 680 -19.26 5.83 -31.72
N PRO A 681 -20.21 4.90 -31.51
CA PRO A 681 -21.48 4.94 -32.21
C PRO A 681 -22.25 6.23 -31.88
N ALA A 682 -23.16 6.62 -32.77
CA ALA A 682 -24.04 7.75 -32.51
C ALA A 682 -25.03 7.39 -31.39
N PHE A 683 -24.99 8.12 -30.28
CA PHE A 683 -25.91 7.93 -29.16
C PHE A 683 -27.10 8.87 -29.29
N ALA A 684 -28.31 8.35 -29.10
CA ALA A 684 -29.51 9.17 -29.02
C ALA A 684 -29.50 9.94 -27.69
N VAL A 685 -29.07 11.19 -27.71
CA VAL A 685 -29.27 12.13 -26.61
C VAL A 685 -30.61 12.80 -26.84
N SER A 686 -31.65 12.35 -26.15
CA SER A 686 -32.99 12.94 -26.24
C SER A 686 -33.72 12.80 -24.92
N GLY A 687 -34.34 13.88 -24.46
CA GLY A 687 -35.10 13.91 -23.20
C GLY A 687 -34.52 14.88 -22.17
N ASN A 688 -35.12 14.85 -20.98
CA ASN A 688 -34.64 15.60 -19.81
C ASN A 688 -33.80 14.64 -18.94
N GLY A 689 -32.70 15.13 -18.33
CA GLY A 689 -31.84 14.35 -17.44
C GLY A 689 -30.35 14.52 -17.77
N GLU A 690 -29.47 14.00 -16.91
CA GLU A 690 -28.04 13.91 -17.21
C GLU A 690 -27.76 12.62 -18.01
N HIS A 691 -27.08 12.75 -19.16
CA HIS A 691 -26.69 11.63 -20.01
C HIS A 691 -25.20 11.33 -19.82
N TRP A 692 -24.86 10.11 -19.43
CA TRP A 692 -23.46 9.69 -19.20
C TRP A 692 -23.09 8.53 -20.11
N LEU A 693 -21.91 8.60 -20.72
CA LEU A 693 -21.28 7.48 -21.40
C LEU A 693 -20.14 6.96 -20.54
N THR A 694 -20.18 5.67 -20.21
CA THR A 694 -19.07 4.96 -19.57
C THR A 694 -18.44 3.99 -20.56
N VAL A 695 -17.12 3.97 -20.65
CA VAL A 695 -16.35 2.95 -21.38
C VAL A 695 -15.37 2.28 -20.41
N GLU A 696 -15.40 0.96 -20.36
CA GLU A 696 -14.56 0.12 -19.51
C GLU A 696 -13.69 -0.79 -20.38
N ALA A 697 -12.39 -0.85 -20.10
CA ALA A 697 -11.51 -1.89 -20.62
C ALA A 697 -11.59 -3.10 -19.70
N VAL A 698 -11.98 -4.26 -20.22
CA VAL A 698 -12.17 -5.49 -19.42
C VAL A 698 -11.45 -6.69 -20.03
N LEU A 699 -11.08 -7.66 -19.19
CA LEU A 699 -10.53 -8.93 -19.63
C LEU A 699 -11.55 -9.72 -20.46
N ARG A 700 -11.13 -10.27 -21.61
CA ARG A 700 -11.96 -11.11 -22.46
C ARG A 700 -12.16 -12.53 -21.92
N LYS A 701 -11.21 -13.03 -21.15
CA LYS A 701 -11.14 -14.41 -20.66
C LYS A 701 -10.62 -14.44 -19.24
N ASP A 702 -10.86 -15.57 -18.57
CA ASP A 702 -10.26 -15.86 -17.28
C ASP A 702 -8.73 -15.89 -17.39
N THR A 703 -8.08 -15.46 -16.32
CA THR A 703 -6.65 -15.59 -16.06
C THR A 703 -6.49 -16.33 -14.73
N ASP A 704 -5.26 -16.69 -14.35
CA ASP A 704 -5.00 -17.35 -13.07
C ASP A 704 -5.31 -16.47 -11.85
N TRP A 705 -5.48 -15.15 -12.05
CA TRP A 705 -5.69 -14.16 -10.98
C TRP A 705 -7.01 -13.39 -11.09
N ALA A 706 -7.75 -13.44 -12.20
CA ALA A 706 -9.05 -12.76 -12.34
C ALA A 706 -9.98 -13.43 -13.36
N PRO A 707 -11.31 -13.35 -13.15
CA PRO A 707 -12.30 -13.84 -14.10
C PRO A 707 -12.44 -12.92 -15.33
N ALA A 708 -12.99 -13.47 -16.42
CA ALA A 708 -13.44 -12.70 -17.58
C ALA A 708 -14.42 -11.59 -17.16
N GLY A 709 -14.29 -10.42 -17.79
CA GLY A 709 -15.05 -9.23 -17.44
C GLY A 709 -14.47 -8.42 -16.28
N HIS A 710 -13.33 -8.82 -15.72
CA HIS A 710 -12.60 -7.98 -14.76
C HIS A 710 -12.24 -6.62 -15.39
N VAL A 711 -12.65 -5.54 -14.73
CA VAL A 711 -12.40 -4.16 -15.20
C VAL A 711 -10.96 -3.76 -14.90
N ILE A 712 -10.21 -3.41 -15.94
CA ILE A 712 -8.83 -2.91 -15.88
C ILE A 712 -8.85 -1.39 -15.67
N SER A 713 -9.66 -0.67 -16.45
CA SER A 713 -9.84 0.78 -16.36
C SER A 713 -11.22 1.19 -16.83
N ALA A 714 -11.64 2.40 -16.43
CA ALA A 714 -12.87 3.03 -16.89
C ALA A 714 -12.63 4.50 -17.27
N ALA A 715 -13.48 5.03 -18.13
CA ALA A 715 -13.57 6.47 -18.39
C ALA A 715 -15.03 6.87 -18.60
N GLN A 716 -15.36 8.11 -18.24
CA GLN A 716 -16.70 8.67 -18.46
C GLN A 716 -16.69 9.99 -19.24
N LEU A 717 -17.77 10.22 -19.99
CA LEU A 717 -18.04 11.45 -20.71
C LEU A 717 -19.48 11.89 -20.43
N ASP A 718 -19.64 13.16 -20.04
CA ASP A 718 -20.94 13.82 -19.96
C ASP A 718 -21.45 14.14 -21.38
N LEU A 719 -22.61 13.58 -21.72
CA LEU A 719 -23.31 13.77 -22.99
C LEU A 719 -24.53 14.70 -22.86
N SER A 720 -24.77 15.28 -21.68
CA SER A 720 -25.96 16.06 -21.39
C SER A 720 -26.04 17.32 -22.25
N GLU A 721 -27.23 17.64 -22.76
CA GLU A 721 -27.48 18.96 -23.33
C GLU A 721 -27.50 20.02 -22.22
N PRO A 722 -27.09 21.28 -22.51
CA PRO A 722 -27.23 22.37 -21.55
C PRO A 722 -28.68 22.52 -21.11
N THR A 723 -28.97 22.12 -19.88
CA THR A 723 -30.31 22.26 -19.30
C THR A 723 -30.49 23.66 -18.71
N ALA A 724 -31.71 24.17 -18.77
CA ALA A 724 -32.05 25.41 -18.08
C ALA A 724 -31.84 25.20 -16.56
N PRO A 725 -31.17 26.12 -15.85
CA PRO A 725 -30.98 25.98 -14.42
C PRO A 725 -32.32 25.89 -13.72
N VAL A 726 -32.42 24.99 -12.74
CA VAL A 726 -33.63 24.85 -11.92
C VAL A 726 -33.90 26.21 -11.26
N GLN A 727 -35.10 26.76 -11.49
CA GLN A 727 -35.49 28.04 -10.90
C GLN A 727 -35.77 27.84 -9.41
N ALA A 728 -34.77 28.13 -8.57
CA ALA A 728 -34.98 28.22 -7.14
C ALA A 728 -35.95 29.37 -6.81
N PRO A 729 -36.79 29.23 -5.77
CA PRO A 729 -37.68 30.30 -5.35
C PRO A 729 -36.87 31.54 -4.98
N ARG A 730 -37.46 32.71 -5.24
CA ARG A 730 -36.82 33.99 -4.95
C ARG A 730 -36.41 34.02 -3.46
N PRO A 731 -35.14 34.34 -3.12
CA PRO A 731 -34.73 34.41 -1.73
C PRO A 731 -35.65 35.31 -0.91
N LEU A 732 -36.00 34.87 0.30
CA LEU A 732 -36.72 35.72 1.24
C LEU A 732 -35.86 36.95 1.54
N ALA A 733 -36.48 38.08 1.83
CA ALA A 733 -35.74 39.30 2.14
C ALA A 733 -34.79 39.02 3.31
N SER A 734 -33.47 39.14 3.07
CA SER A 734 -32.44 38.95 4.10
C SER A 734 -32.82 39.78 5.31
N VAL A 735 -32.77 39.19 6.49
CA VAL A 735 -33.40 39.78 7.67
C VAL A 735 -32.49 40.85 8.31
N GLY A 736 -32.00 41.83 7.53
CA GLY A 736 -31.23 42.98 8.03
C GLY A 736 -30.20 43.57 7.06
N ARG A 737 -30.64 44.41 6.11
CA ARG A 737 -29.86 45.54 5.58
C ARG A 737 -30.76 46.78 5.52
N THR A 738 -31.16 47.30 6.69
CA THR A 738 -31.65 48.68 6.77
C THR A 738 -30.44 49.59 6.88
N GLY A 739 -30.11 50.25 5.77
CA GLY A 739 -29.17 51.36 5.75
C GLY A 739 -29.67 52.49 6.66
N SER A 740 -28.72 53.19 7.28
CA SER A 740 -28.96 54.41 8.05
C SER A 740 -29.86 55.35 7.26
N LEU A 741 -31.03 55.70 7.80
CA LEU A 741 -31.70 57.00 7.71
C LEU A 741 -33.03 56.91 8.49
N GLY A 742 -33.19 57.79 9.49
CA GLY A 742 -34.48 58.12 10.09
C GLY A 742 -34.86 57.28 11.31
N ALA A 743 -34.63 57.85 12.49
CA ALA A 743 -35.33 57.45 13.70
C ALA A 743 -36.82 57.78 13.53
N GLU A 744 -37.68 56.77 13.50
CA GLU A 744 -39.02 56.85 14.05
C GLU A 744 -39.54 55.42 14.34
N SER A 745 -40.14 55.32 15.52
CA SER A 745 -40.64 54.12 16.18
C SER A 745 -41.50 53.22 15.29
N ALA A 746 -41.04 51.98 15.10
CA ALA A 746 -41.90 50.84 14.84
C ALA A 746 -41.48 49.72 15.79
N SER A 747 -42.43 49.29 16.61
CA SER A 747 -42.37 48.15 17.50
C SER A 747 -41.72 46.94 16.83
N ALA A 748 -40.74 46.36 17.50
CA ALA A 748 -40.28 45.00 17.23
C ALA A 748 -41.43 44.03 17.52
N GLU A 749 -42.30 43.84 16.53
CA GLU A 749 -43.24 42.72 16.55
C GLU A 749 -42.44 41.45 16.27
N SER A 750 -42.18 40.72 17.35
CA SER A 750 -41.94 39.28 17.32
C SER A 750 -43.22 38.59 16.81
N SER A 751 -43.45 38.55 15.50
CA SER A 751 -44.50 37.72 14.91
C SER A 751 -43.89 36.38 14.51
N GLY A 752 -44.21 35.34 15.30
CA GLY A 752 -43.93 33.95 14.96
C GLY A 752 -43.47 33.02 16.10
N SER A 753 -44.02 33.12 17.33
CA SER A 753 -43.83 32.10 18.38
C SER A 753 -44.78 30.92 18.21
N GLY A 754 -44.58 30.10 17.16
CA GLY A 754 -45.46 28.97 16.88
C GLY A 754 -44.81 27.90 15.99
N THR A 755 -45.47 26.74 15.94
CA THR A 755 -45.11 25.64 15.04
C THR A 755 -45.48 26.00 13.60
N VAL A 756 -44.52 25.91 12.68
CA VAL A 756 -44.72 26.12 11.24
C VAL A 756 -44.47 24.81 10.51
N THR A 757 -45.38 24.41 9.62
CA THR A 757 -45.23 23.23 8.78
C THR A 757 -45.07 23.65 7.32
N LEU A 758 -43.97 23.28 6.69
CA LEU A 758 -43.68 23.52 5.27
C LEU A 758 -43.44 22.18 4.58
N GLY A 759 -44.45 21.65 3.89
CA GLY A 759 -44.37 20.34 3.24
C GLY A 759 -43.94 19.25 4.24
N PRO A 760 -42.84 18.51 4.00
CA PRO A 760 -42.35 17.49 4.92
C PRO A 760 -41.68 18.03 6.19
N GLY A 761 -41.40 19.33 6.30
CA GLY A 761 -40.67 19.93 7.42
C GLY A 761 -41.57 20.55 8.49
N VAL A 762 -41.29 20.29 9.76
CA VAL A 762 -41.94 20.92 10.93
C VAL A 762 -40.92 21.71 11.71
N PHE A 763 -41.24 22.98 11.97
CA PHE A 763 -40.39 23.94 12.64
C PHE A 763 -41.04 24.43 13.93
N GLU A 764 -40.33 24.38 15.05
CA GLU A 764 -40.74 24.96 16.32
C GLU A 764 -39.83 26.13 16.66
N GLU A 765 -40.41 27.33 16.82
CA GLU A 765 -39.65 28.57 17.06
C GLU A 765 -38.55 28.80 16.00
N GLY A 766 -38.83 28.39 14.76
CA GLY A 766 -37.92 28.46 13.62
C GLY A 766 -36.86 27.35 13.55
N ARG A 767 -36.77 26.46 14.53
CA ARG A 767 -35.86 25.30 14.52
C ARG A 767 -36.55 24.09 13.90
N LEU A 768 -35.87 23.38 13.00
CA LEU A 768 -36.36 22.10 12.49
C LEU A 768 -36.42 21.09 13.64
N VAL A 769 -37.56 20.43 13.79
CA VAL A 769 -37.78 19.35 14.78
C VAL A 769 -38.23 18.04 14.14
N SER A 770 -38.81 18.10 12.93
CA SER A 770 -39.17 16.90 12.18
C SER A 770 -39.06 17.13 10.69
N LEU A 771 -38.65 16.08 9.97
CA LEU A 771 -38.62 16.02 8.53
C LEU A 771 -39.20 14.67 8.09
N GLY A 772 -40.12 14.65 7.13
CA GLY A 772 -40.71 13.39 6.63
C GLY A 772 -41.32 12.51 7.72
N GLY A 773 -41.85 13.10 8.80
CA GLY A 773 -42.48 12.38 9.92
C GLY A 773 -41.52 11.79 10.97
N LEU A 774 -40.20 11.94 10.81
CA LEU A 774 -39.21 11.52 11.81
C LEU A 774 -38.62 12.73 12.54
N SER A 775 -38.11 12.50 13.76
CA SER A 775 -37.41 13.53 14.55
C SER A 775 -36.07 13.84 13.91
N VAL A 776 -35.84 15.11 13.56
CA VAL A 776 -34.60 15.56 12.90
C VAL A 776 -34.17 16.88 13.51
N ALA A 777 -32.89 17.00 13.86
CA ALA A 777 -32.28 18.26 14.25
C ALA A 777 -31.27 18.73 13.18
N GLY A 778 -31.11 20.06 13.05
CA GLY A 778 -30.21 20.69 12.09
C GLY A 778 -30.94 21.63 11.12
N PRO A 779 -30.26 22.07 10.04
CA PRO A 779 -28.84 21.89 9.77
C PRO A 779 -27.98 22.62 10.81
N ARG A 780 -26.87 22.00 11.19
CA ARG A 780 -25.82 22.59 12.03
C ARG A 780 -24.55 22.76 11.18
N LEU A 781 -23.96 23.95 11.13
CA LEU A 781 -22.64 24.11 10.49
C LEU A 781 -21.62 23.16 11.11
N GLU A 782 -20.88 22.46 10.27
CA GLU A 782 -19.70 21.72 10.67
C GLU A 782 -18.51 22.14 9.81
N LEU A 783 -17.42 22.53 10.47
CA LEU A 783 -16.11 22.78 9.84
C LEU A 783 -15.11 21.68 10.17
N TRP A 784 -15.29 20.98 11.29
CA TRP A 784 -14.44 19.89 11.74
C TRP A 784 -14.68 18.63 10.94
N ARG A 785 -13.63 17.88 10.58
CA ARG A 785 -13.67 16.45 10.20
C ARG A 785 -12.86 15.65 11.20
N ALA A 786 -13.14 14.35 11.32
CA ALA A 786 -12.26 13.49 12.11
C ALA A 786 -10.89 13.42 11.41
N PRO A 787 -9.80 13.95 12.00
CA PRO A 787 -8.56 14.12 11.26
C PRO A 787 -8.06 12.78 10.73
N THR A 788 -7.70 12.74 9.45
CA THR A 788 -7.02 11.59 8.87
C THR A 788 -5.62 11.46 9.47
N ASP A 789 -4.95 10.33 9.24
CA ASP A 789 -3.54 10.21 9.64
C ASP A 789 -2.66 11.26 8.93
N ASN A 790 -2.98 11.61 7.68
CA ASN A 790 -2.35 12.71 6.95
C ASN A 790 -2.58 14.08 7.60
N ASP A 791 -3.80 14.36 8.08
CA ASP A 791 -4.09 15.59 8.83
C ASP A 791 -3.31 15.66 10.16
N GLY A 792 -3.03 14.50 10.75
CA GLY A 792 -2.18 14.33 11.93
C GLY A 792 -0.68 14.36 11.66
N GLY A 793 -0.28 14.30 10.38
CA GLY A 793 1.11 14.21 9.94
C GLY A 793 1.84 15.55 9.89
N ALA A 794 3.16 15.49 10.10
CA ALA A 794 4.08 16.61 9.93
C ALA A 794 5.41 16.18 9.30
N GLY A 795 5.42 15.09 8.53
CA GLY A 795 6.62 14.57 7.88
C GLY A 795 7.24 15.59 6.93
N HIS A 796 6.42 16.15 6.02
CA HIS A 796 6.79 17.32 5.22
C HIS A 796 6.16 18.61 5.76
N GLY A 797 6.73 19.74 5.35
CA GLY A 797 6.18 21.06 5.63
C GLY A 797 4.84 21.28 4.93
N SER A 798 4.12 22.34 5.33
CA SER A 798 2.86 22.70 4.69
C SER A 798 3.08 23.50 3.40
N TYR A 799 2.22 23.25 2.42
CA TYR A 799 2.13 24.06 1.20
C TYR A 799 1.25 25.31 1.35
N ASP A 800 0.50 25.47 2.44
CA ASP A 800 -0.34 26.67 2.67
C ASP A 800 0.49 27.96 2.81
N LEU A 801 1.75 27.84 3.21
CA LEU A 801 2.58 28.96 3.64
C LEU A 801 3.51 29.52 2.56
N ALA A 802 3.72 28.81 1.44
CA ALA A 802 4.60 29.21 0.36
C ALA A 802 4.26 28.51 -0.96
N ASP A 803 4.81 29.01 -2.06
CA ASP A 803 4.74 28.33 -3.37
C ASP A 803 5.29 26.90 -3.26
N PRO A 804 4.51 25.85 -3.62
CA PRO A 804 4.93 24.46 -3.49
C PRO A 804 6.14 24.12 -4.36
N TRP A 805 6.48 24.90 -5.38
CA TRP A 805 7.66 24.67 -6.22
C TRP A 805 8.99 25.10 -5.58
N LEU A 806 8.94 25.86 -4.50
CA LEU A 806 10.12 26.27 -3.74
C LEU A 806 10.59 25.13 -2.82
N ASN A 807 11.83 25.23 -2.34
CA ASN A 807 12.40 24.28 -1.37
C ASN A 807 12.27 22.80 -1.79
N ASN A 808 12.42 22.53 -3.10
CA ASN A 808 12.21 21.20 -3.69
C ASN A 808 10.86 20.56 -3.32
N GLY A 809 9.81 21.35 -3.10
CA GLY A 809 8.50 20.84 -2.69
C GLY A 809 8.43 20.25 -1.29
N ASN A 810 9.37 20.57 -0.40
CA ASN A 810 9.30 20.11 0.99
C ASN A 810 8.35 20.96 1.86
N GLY A 811 7.67 21.94 1.26
CA GLY A 811 6.83 22.90 1.96
C GLY A 811 7.63 23.76 2.97
N VAL A 812 6.89 24.41 3.87
CA VAL A 812 7.46 25.16 5.01
C VAL A 812 7.13 24.40 6.30
N PRO A 813 8.10 24.16 7.20
CA PRO A 813 7.84 23.50 8.48
C PRO A 813 6.66 24.13 9.22
N ALA A 814 5.66 23.31 9.53
CA ALA A 814 4.40 23.74 10.13
C ALA A 814 3.82 22.59 10.97
N PRO A 815 3.00 22.89 12.00
CA PRO A 815 2.29 21.85 12.76
C PRO A 815 1.38 20.99 11.86
N PRO A 816 0.94 19.81 12.34
CA PRO A 816 -0.13 19.06 11.72
C PRO A 816 -1.41 19.89 11.58
N SER A 817 -2.15 19.67 10.49
CA SER A 817 -3.46 20.31 10.26
C SER A 817 -4.42 20.07 11.42
N ALA A 818 -4.45 18.84 11.96
CA ALA A 818 -5.24 18.46 13.12
C ALA A 818 -4.97 19.32 14.36
N GLU A 819 -3.71 19.71 14.59
CA GLU A 819 -3.33 20.59 15.71
C GLU A 819 -3.80 22.02 15.46
N VAL A 820 -3.58 22.56 14.26
CA VAL A 820 -4.01 23.91 13.87
C VAL A 820 -5.53 24.05 14.02
N TRP A 821 -6.29 23.06 13.56
CA TRP A 821 -7.75 23.05 13.64
C TRP A 821 -8.29 22.98 15.08
N ARG A 822 -7.67 22.17 15.95
CA ARG A 822 -8.02 22.09 17.38
C ARG A 822 -7.67 23.39 18.10
N ASN A 823 -6.51 23.98 17.82
CA ASN A 823 -6.11 25.28 18.35
C ASN A 823 -7.09 26.39 17.93
N ALA A 824 -7.62 26.32 16.71
CA ALA A 824 -8.68 27.20 16.23
C ALA A 824 -10.08 26.88 16.80
N GLY A 825 -10.23 25.76 17.53
CA GLY A 825 -11.48 25.32 18.15
C GLY A 825 -12.56 24.85 17.17
N MET A 826 -12.16 24.37 15.98
CA MET A 826 -13.10 23.93 14.94
C MET A 826 -13.93 22.71 15.37
N ASP A 827 -13.36 21.85 16.22
CA ASP A 827 -14.00 20.68 16.82
C ASP A 827 -15.16 21.04 17.78
N ARG A 828 -15.21 22.29 18.25
CA ARG A 828 -16.08 22.75 19.34
C ARG A 828 -16.86 24.03 19.02
N LEU A 829 -17.28 24.19 17.77
CA LEU A 829 -18.10 25.34 17.35
C LEU A 829 -19.38 25.47 18.18
N THR A 830 -19.70 26.69 18.60
CA THR A 830 -20.95 27.00 19.29
C THR A 830 -21.86 27.84 18.40
N ALA A 831 -23.16 27.59 18.47
CA ALA A 831 -24.15 28.27 17.66
C ALA A 831 -24.87 29.34 18.48
N ARG A 832 -24.94 30.57 17.97
CA ARG A 832 -25.80 31.63 18.50
C ARG A 832 -26.79 32.06 17.44
N VAL A 833 -28.08 31.82 17.69
CA VAL A 833 -29.15 32.32 16.83
C VAL A 833 -29.18 33.84 16.94
N GLU A 834 -28.99 34.53 15.83
CA GLU A 834 -29.05 35.99 15.77
C GLU A 834 -30.48 36.46 15.46
N LYS A 835 -31.19 35.71 14.62
CA LYS A 835 -32.53 36.08 14.17
C LYS A 835 -33.32 34.89 13.66
N VAL A 836 -34.62 34.90 13.93
CA VAL A 836 -35.63 34.00 13.35
C VAL A 836 -36.72 34.85 12.74
N ALA A 837 -37.17 34.49 11.54
CA ALA A 837 -38.38 35.02 10.92
C ALA A 837 -39.16 33.86 10.32
N ALA A 838 -40.40 33.66 10.75
CA ALA A 838 -41.23 32.54 10.31
C ALA A 838 -42.65 33.03 10.00
N ASN A 839 -43.16 32.66 8.83
CA ASN A 839 -44.54 32.91 8.42
C ASN A 839 -44.97 31.84 7.40
N ASP A 840 -46.21 31.96 6.88
CA ASP A 840 -46.77 30.99 5.93
C ASP A 840 -45.99 30.87 4.61
N SER A 841 -45.13 31.85 4.28
CA SER A 841 -44.28 31.84 3.07
C SER A 841 -42.90 31.21 3.29
N GLY A 842 -42.48 30.96 4.54
CA GLY A 842 -41.20 30.32 4.82
C GLY A 842 -40.62 30.58 6.21
N VAL A 843 -39.51 29.90 6.51
CA VAL A 843 -38.73 30.05 7.75
C VAL A 843 -37.32 30.50 7.40
N THR A 844 -36.87 31.62 7.95
CA THR A 844 -35.48 32.08 7.86
C THR A 844 -34.85 32.10 9.25
N VAL A 845 -33.69 31.47 9.38
CA VAL A 845 -32.87 31.56 10.61
C VAL A 845 -31.47 32.00 10.24
N ARG A 846 -30.98 33.01 10.96
CA ARG A 846 -29.60 33.47 10.87
C ARG A 846 -28.88 33.07 12.15
N THR A 847 -27.82 32.30 12.00
CA THR A 847 -27.03 31.77 13.11
C THR A 847 -25.58 32.18 12.92
N ARG A 848 -24.93 32.62 13.99
CA ARG A 848 -23.50 32.86 14.02
C ARG A 848 -22.83 31.72 14.78
N TYR A 849 -21.88 31.06 14.13
CA TYR A 849 -21.05 30.01 14.69
C TYR A 849 -19.68 30.57 15.05
N ALA A 850 -19.19 30.26 16.24
CA ALA A 850 -17.83 30.56 16.67
C ALA A 850 -17.38 29.56 17.75
N PRO A 851 -16.10 29.20 17.82
CA PRO A 851 -15.55 28.54 18.99
C PRO A 851 -15.61 29.46 20.22
N ALA A 852 -15.64 28.87 21.41
CA ALA A 852 -15.35 29.64 22.62
C ALA A 852 -13.93 30.23 22.55
N ASP A 853 -13.77 31.46 23.02
CA ASP A 853 -12.51 32.23 23.00
C ASP A 853 -11.96 32.58 21.59
N SER A 854 -12.84 32.69 20.59
CA SER A 854 -12.46 33.12 19.24
C SER A 854 -13.17 34.41 18.80
N ALA A 855 -12.45 35.28 18.10
CA ALA A 855 -13.01 36.43 17.41
C ALA A 855 -13.58 36.08 16.03
N ASP A 856 -13.12 34.97 15.46
CA ASP A 856 -13.52 34.48 14.15
C ASP A 856 -14.82 33.71 14.22
N SER A 857 -15.60 33.80 13.15
CA SER A 857 -16.94 33.24 13.12
C SER A 857 -17.38 32.91 11.70
N VAL A 858 -18.47 32.16 11.60
CA VAL A 858 -19.17 31.90 10.35
C VAL A 858 -20.63 32.24 10.55
N THR A 859 -21.18 33.09 9.67
CA THR A 859 -22.61 33.35 9.63
C THR A 859 -23.26 32.35 8.68
N VAL A 860 -24.28 31.66 9.14
CA VAL A 860 -25.13 30.80 8.32
C VAL A 860 -26.53 31.37 8.29
N GLU A 861 -27.01 31.68 7.09
CA GLU A 861 -28.42 32.01 6.87
C GLU A 861 -29.11 30.83 6.17
N GLN A 862 -30.06 30.20 6.86
CA GLN A 862 -30.90 29.14 6.32
C GLN A 862 -32.27 29.72 5.93
N GLN A 863 -32.69 29.49 4.70
CA GLN A 863 -33.97 29.92 4.16
C GLN A 863 -34.76 28.69 3.69
N TRP A 864 -35.83 28.38 4.41
CA TRP A 864 -36.77 27.31 4.11
C TRP A 864 -38.01 27.89 3.44
N GLN A 865 -38.37 27.39 2.27
CA GLN A 865 -39.52 27.87 1.51
C GLN A 865 -40.30 26.71 0.90
N LEU A 866 -41.62 26.77 0.95
CA LEU A 866 -42.46 25.86 0.18
C LEU A 866 -42.78 26.52 -1.15
N ALA A 867 -42.31 25.95 -2.25
CA ALA A 867 -42.55 26.46 -3.60
C ALA A 867 -42.92 25.29 -4.52
N ASP A 868 -44.02 25.44 -5.26
CA ASP A 868 -44.58 24.42 -6.16
C ASP A 868 -44.76 23.03 -5.52
N GLY A 869 -45.06 23.00 -4.20
CA GLY A 869 -45.26 21.77 -3.43
C GLY A 869 -43.97 21.10 -2.96
N GLU A 870 -42.80 21.65 -3.29
CA GLU A 870 -41.48 21.15 -2.86
C GLU A 870 -40.92 22.02 -1.73
N LEU A 871 -40.26 21.39 -0.75
CA LEU A 871 -39.57 22.12 0.31
C LEU A 871 -38.16 22.47 -0.15
N TRP A 872 -37.87 23.76 -0.21
CA TRP A 872 -36.57 24.30 -0.58
C TRP A 872 -35.80 24.71 0.65
N LEU A 873 -34.52 24.38 0.68
CA LEU A 873 -33.54 24.90 1.65
C LEU A 873 -32.40 25.57 0.90
N ARG A 874 -32.22 26.87 1.14
CA ARG A 874 -31.00 27.60 0.76
C ARG A 874 -30.18 27.89 2.01
N LEU A 875 -28.90 27.54 1.98
CA LEU A 875 -27.91 27.81 3.01
C LEU A 875 -26.87 28.76 2.45
N ASP A 876 -26.73 29.95 3.03
CA ASP A 876 -25.63 30.87 2.75
C ASP A 876 -24.65 30.85 3.93
N ILE A 877 -23.44 30.32 3.70
CA ILE A 877 -22.37 30.15 4.69
C ILE A 877 -21.30 31.19 4.40
N ILE A 878 -21.12 32.14 5.32
CA ILE A 878 -20.29 33.34 5.12
C ILE A 878 -19.29 33.46 6.28
N PRO A 879 -18.02 33.11 6.06
CA PRO A 879 -16.95 33.30 7.04
C PRO A 879 -16.69 34.78 7.35
N SER A 880 -16.22 35.10 8.56
CA SER A 880 -15.59 36.39 8.86
C SER A 880 -14.23 36.51 8.19
N ALA A 881 -13.71 37.74 8.08
CA ALA A 881 -12.48 38.02 7.33
C ALA A 881 -11.17 37.56 8.01
N GLY A 882 -11.19 37.15 9.29
CA GLY A 882 -9.97 36.85 10.07
C GLY A 882 -9.43 35.43 9.93
N TRP A 883 -10.13 34.53 9.22
CA TRP A 883 -9.64 33.16 9.00
C TRP A 883 -8.49 33.14 7.99
N ASP A 884 -7.35 32.58 8.39
CA ASP A 884 -6.12 32.51 7.60
C ASP A 884 -5.43 31.13 7.70
N MET A 885 -6.21 30.07 7.55
CA MET A 885 -5.74 28.68 7.65
C MET A 885 -6.58 27.75 6.78
N ILE A 886 -6.04 26.58 6.44
CA ILE A 886 -6.80 25.48 5.81
C ILE A 886 -7.98 25.07 6.70
N TRP A 887 -9.12 24.76 6.08
CA TRP A 887 -10.30 24.20 6.73
C TRP A 887 -10.50 22.74 6.33
N PRO A 888 -10.97 21.86 7.25
CA PRO A 888 -11.25 20.47 6.92
C PRO A 888 -12.43 20.30 5.96
N ARG A 889 -13.51 21.07 6.18
CA ARG A 889 -14.72 21.05 5.35
C ARG A 889 -15.51 22.35 5.45
N ILE A 890 -16.47 22.53 4.55
CA ILE A 890 -17.58 23.47 4.69
C ILE A 890 -18.87 22.69 4.45
N GLY A 891 -19.60 22.36 5.51
CA GLY A 891 -20.83 21.60 5.38
C GLY A 891 -21.83 21.83 6.50
N VAL A 892 -22.96 21.14 6.40
CA VAL A 892 -23.95 21.10 7.47
C VAL A 892 -24.28 19.67 7.86
N ARG A 893 -24.50 19.46 9.16
CA ARG A 893 -24.91 18.18 9.74
C ARG A 893 -26.39 18.19 10.11
N PHE A 894 -27.05 17.07 9.85
CA PHE A 894 -28.38 16.74 10.36
C PHE A 894 -28.28 15.51 11.27
N ASP A 895 -28.92 15.59 12.43
CA ASP A 895 -28.98 14.51 13.41
C ASP A 895 -30.32 13.79 13.20
N LEU A 896 -30.24 12.54 12.77
CA LEU A 896 -31.36 11.69 12.36
C LEU A 896 -31.58 10.56 13.39
N PRO A 897 -32.74 9.88 13.39
CA PRO A 897 -32.92 8.68 14.20
C PRO A 897 -31.99 7.56 13.72
N GLY A 898 -31.48 6.73 14.64
CA GLY A 898 -30.61 5.59 14.30
C GLY A 898 -31.27 4.50 13.43
N SER A 899 -32.58 4.58 13.20
CA SER A 899 -33.28 3.72 12.24
C SER A 899 -33.02 4.12 10.77
N VAL A 900 -32.45 5.30 10.52
CA VAL A 900 -31.97 5.69 9.19
C VAL A 900 -30.66 4.98 8.91
N ASP A 901 -30.68 3.97 8.05
CA ASP A 901 -29.68 2.90 7.99
C ASP A 901 -29.10 2.68 6.58
N GLY A 902 -29.32 3.58 5.64
CA GLY A 902 -28.71 3.50 4.33
C GLY A 902 -29.04 4.67 3.42
N ALA A 903 -28.39 4.67 2.25
CA ALA A 903 -28.54 5.70 1.24
C ALA A 903 -28.60 5.10 -0.18
N SER A 904 -29.31 5.78 -1.07
CA SER A 904 -29.20 5.63 -2.52
C SER A 904 -28.90 7.01 -3.12
N TRP A 905 -27.96 7.12 -4.06
CA TRP A 905 -27.62 8.43 -4.63
C TRP A 905 -27.32 8.36 -6.11
N PHE A 906 -27.50 9.49 -6.79
CA PHE A 906 -26.96 9.75 -8.12
C PHE A 906 -25.84 10.79 -7.98
N GLY A 907 -24.59 10.41 -8.24
CA GLY A 907 -23.40 11.21 -7.97
C GLY A 907 -22.14 10.40 -8.19
N ALA A 908 -21.00 10.85 -7.67
CA ALA A 908 -19.75 10.09 -7.74
C ALA A 908 -19.81 8.86 -6.81
N GLY A 909 -19.28 7.72 -7.24
CA GLY A 909 -19.26 6.49 -6.45
C GLY A 909 -18.68 5.29 -7.19
N PRO A 910 -18.84 4.06 -6.64
CA PRO A 910 -19.64 3.73 -5.45
C PRO A 910 -18.96 4.04 -4.10
N ARG A 911 -17.63 4.15 -4.07
CA ARG A 911 -16.82 4.37 -2.85
C ARG A 911 -16.72 5.85 -2.49
N GLU A 912 -16.03 6.14 -1.39
CA GLU A 912 -15.67 7.51 -1.04
C GLU A 912 -14.75 8.15 -2.09
N SER A 913 -14.75 9.48 -2.14
CA SER A 913 -13.97 10.28 -3.08
C SER A 913 -13.75 11.69 -2.53
N TYR A 914 -12.53 12.21 -2.66
CA TYR A 914 -12.09 13.52 -2.12
C TYR A 914 -11.43 14.33 -3.25
N PRO A 915 -11.23 15.66 -3.11
CA PRO A 915 -10.78 16.51 -4.21
C PRO A 915 -9.55 16.02 -4.99
N ASP A 916 -8.58 15.40 -4.33
CA ASP A 916 -7.34 14.83 -4.89
C ASP A 916 -7.36 13.29 -5.00
N SER A 917 -8.54 12.67 -4.92
CA SER A 917 -8.79 11.23 -5.08
C SER A 917 -10.17 11.00 -5.72
N MET A 918 -10.31 11.35 -7.00
CA MET A 918 -11.56 11.31 -7.78
C MET A 918 -11.51 10.36 -8.99
N GLN A 919 -10.34 9.89 -9.40
CA GLN A 919 -10.12 9.24 -10.70
C GLN A 919 -10.90 7.93 -10.82
N ALA A 920 -11.03 7.15 -9.74
CA ALA A 920 -11.79 5.90 -9.71
C ALA A 920 -13.29 6.07 -9.45
N ALA A 921 -13.75 7.31 -9.19
CA ALA A 921 -15.15 7.59 -8.92
C ALA A 921 -15.90 7.86 -10.23
N LEU A 922 -16.97 7.09 -10.48
CA LEU A 922 -17.83 7.27 -11.65
C LEU A 922 -19.12 7.98 -11.24
N ILE A 923 -19.67 8.81 -12.12
CA ILE A 923 -21.02 9.34 -11.96
C ILE A 923 -22.02 8.25 -12.32
N GLY A 924 -22.86 7.86 -11.37
CA GLY A 924 -23.82 6.78 -11.53
C GLY A 924 -24.83 6.73 -10.39
N ARG A 925 -25.76 5.75 -10.46
CA ARG A 925 -26.68 5.45 -9.37
C ARG A 925 -26.12 4.35 -8.49
N TYR A 926 -26.03 4.63 -7.19
CA TYR A 926 -25.48 3.72 -6.20
C TYR A 926 -26.41 3.59 -5.00
N SER A 927 -26.20 2.54 -4.21
CA SER A 927 -26.91 2.33 -2.96
C SER A 927 -26.06 1.50 -2.00
N ALA A 928 -26.09 1.83 -0.72
CA ALA A 928 -25.33 1.15 0.33
C ALA A 928 -26.06 1.24 1.67
N ALA A 929 -25.86 0.24 2.53
CA ALA A 929 -26.21 0.35 3.94
C ALA A 929 -25.23 1.29 4.66
N ILE A 930 -25.62 1.85 5.80
CA ILE A 930 -24.82 2.84 6.52
C ILE A 930 -23.42 2.31 6.91
N ASP A 931 -23.31 1.02 7.23
CA ASP A 931 -22.03 0.40 7.60
C ASP A 931 -21.12 0.13 6.40
N ASP A 932 -21.67 0.12 5.19
CA ASP A 932 -20.90 -0.03 3.94
C ASP A 932 -20.50 1.33 3.32
N LEU A 933 -20.98 2.45 3.91
CA LEU A 933 -20.69 3.79 3.40
C LEU A 933 -19.33 4.31 3.85
N THR A 934 -18.89 3.91 5.04
CA THR A 934 -17.61 4.26 5.66
C THR A 934 -16.64 3.09 5.62
N VAL A 935 -15.35 3.38 5.53
CA VAL A 935 -14.28 2.38 5.67
C VAL A 935 -13.95 2.22 7.14
N THR A 936 -13.78 0.97 7.59
CA THR A 936 -13.37 0.64 8.96
C THR A 936 -11.84 0.68 9.06
N TYR A 937 -11.25 1.87 8.91
CA TYR A 937 -9.82 2.07 9.13
C TYR A 937 -9.42 1.65 10.55
N ALA A 938 -8.19 1.15 10.71
CA ALA A 938 -7.66 0.66 12.00
C ALA A 938 -7.80 1.69 13.12
N LYS A 939 -7.52 2.95 12.81
CA LYS A 939 -7.83 4.11 13.63
C LYS A 939 -8.99 4.88 12.99
N PRO A 940 -10.13 5.02 13.69
CA PRO A 940 -11.28 5.76 13.18
C PRO A 940 -10.91 7.19 12.78
N GLN A 941 -11.28 7.59 11.58
CA GLN A 941 -10.98 8.90 10.99
C GLN A 941 -12.06 9.30 9.98
N GLU A 942 -11.89 10.45 9.31
CA GLU A 942 -12.81 10.85 8.24
C GLU A 942 -12.94 9.74 7.20
N SER A 943 -14.17 9.34 6.91
CA SER A 943 -14.48 8.39 5.85
C SER A 943 -15.92 8.54 5.37
N GLY A 944 -16.15 8.14 4.13
CA GLY A 944 -17.46 7.95 3.54
C GLY A 944 -17.96 9.10 2.67
N HIS A 945 -17.16 10.13 2.41
CA HIS A 945 -17.60 11.25 1.57
C HIS A 945 -17.91 10.83 0.13
N ARG A 946 -19.14 11.07 -0.33
CA ARG A 946 -19.55 10.89 -1.73
C ARG A 946 -19.65 12.25 -2.42
N SER A 947 -18.76 12.50 -3.37
CA SER A 947 -18.64 13.78 -4.07
C SER A 947 -19.71 13.99 -5.15
N ALA A 948 -19.91 15.24 -5.55
CA ALA A 948 -20.70 15.65 -6.72
C ALA A 948 -22.11 15.04 -6.80
N VAL A 949 -22.87 15.08 -5.71
CA VAL A 949 -24.19 14.43 -5.60
C VAL A 949 -25.25 15.29 -6.26
N ARG A 950 -26.12 14.67 -7.07
CA ARG A 950 -27.29 15.29 -7.70
C ARG A 950 -28.56 15.00 -6.90
N SER A 951 -28.74 13.75 -6.52
CA SER A 951 -29.84 13.32 -5.67
C SER A 951 -29.39 12.28 -4.66
N LEU A 952 -29.99 12.32 -3.48
CA LEU A 952 -29.75 11.43 -2.35
C LEU A 952 -31.10 11.01 -1.79
N GLU A 953 -31.27 9.72 -1.57
CA GLU A 953 -32.42 9.12 -0.92
C GLU A 953 -31.95 8.38 0.32
N LEU A 954 -32.43 8.79 1.49
CA LEU A 954 -32.16 8.13 2.76
C LEU A 954 -33.17 7.01 3.00
N LYS A 955 -32.70 5.91 3.56
CA LYS A 955 -33.50 4.75 3.93
C LYS A 955 -33.72 4.70 5.43
N ASN A 956 -34.92 4.34 5.85
CA ASN A 956 -35.30 4.09 7.23
C ASN A 956 -35.76 2.64 7.36
N ALA A 957 -35.03 1.84 8.15
CA ALA A 957 -35.21 0.39 8.23
C ALA A 957 -35.25 -0.28 6.83
N GLY A 958 -34.33 0.13 5.96
CA GLY A 958 -34.21 -0.34 4.58
C GLY A 958 -35.23 0.21 3.57
N ALA A 959 -36.28 0.92 4.00
CA ALA A 959 -37.28 1.52 3.11
C ALA A 959 -36.94 2.98 2.77
N PRO A 960 -37.15 3.45 1.52
CA PRO A 960 -37.02 4.87 1.18
C PRO A 960 -37.82 5.77 2.13
N TRP A 961 -37.20 6.85 2.61
CA TRP A 961 -37.82 7.79 3.55
C TRP A 961 -37.78 9.24 3.05
N LEU A 962 -36.58 9.75 2.76
CA LEU A 962 -36.39 11.16 2.44
C LEU A 962 -35.54 11.32 1.19
N ARG A 963 -35.99 12.13 0.24
CA ARG A 963 -35.26 12.48 -0.98
C ARG A 963 -34.75 13.92 -0.89
N ILE A 964 -33.48 14.11 -1.19
CA ILE A 964 -32.77 15.38 -1.23
C ILE A 964 -32.19 15.53 -2.64
N GLU A 965 -32.55 16.60 -3.34
CA GLU A 965 -31.94 16.98 -4.60
C GLU A 965 -31.08 18.22 -4.43
N THR A 966 -29.92 18.23 -5.08
CA THR A 966 -28.96 19.33 -4.97
C THR A 966 -29.02 20.19 -6.23
N VAL A 967 -28.94 21.50 -6.04
CA VAL A 967 -28.79 22.45 -7.14
C VAL A 967 -27.35 22.93 -7.16
N ALA A 968 -26.73 22.86 -8.34
CA ALA A 968 -25.38 23.38 -8.52
C ALA A 968 -25.33 24.87 -8.18
N ASP A 969 -24.24 25.31 -7.55
CA ASP A 969 -24.07 26.71 -7.22
C ASP A 969 -23.79 27.57 -8.47
N ALA A 970 -23.60 28.89 -8.29
CA ALA A 970 -23.35 29.80 -9.41
C ALA A 970 -22.06 29.50 -10.20
N ARG A 971 -21.17 28.64 -9.69
CA ARG A 971 -19.95 28.16 -10.36
C ARG A 971 -20.10 26.74 -10.89
N GLY A 972 -21.31 26.15 -10.85
CA GLY A 972 -21.56 24.78 -11.27
C GLY A 972 -21.11 23.71 -10.27
N ARG A 973 -20.70 24.09 -9.05
CA ARG A 973 -20.23 23.13 -8.04
C ARG A 973 -21.41 22.42 -7.39
N ARG A 974 -21.28 21.12 -7.18
CA ARG A 974 -22.28 20.29 -6.46
C ARG A 974 -21.73 19.88 -5.09
N PRO A 975 -22.58 19.80 -4.05
CA PRO A 975 -22.17 19.29 -2.75
C PRO A 975 -21.96 17.77 -2.79
N GLY A 976 -21.35 17.23 -1.74
CA GLY A 976 -21.32 15.80 -1.45
C GLY A 976 -22.07 15.46 -0.17
N PHE A 977 -22.10 14.18 0.20
CA PHE A 977 -22.67 13.74 1.48
C PHE A 977 -21.84 12.66 2.17
N THR A 978 -22.03 12.57 3.48
CA THR A 978 -21.59 11.43 4.31
C THR A 978 -22.76 11.03 5.21
N LEU A 979 -23.05 9.74 5.35
CA LEU A 979 -24.02 9.22 6.33
C LEU A 979 -23.26 8.27 7.27
N ALA A 980 -23.22 8.61 8.55
CA ALA A 980 -22.41 7.88 9.55
C ALA A 980 -23.21 7.62 10.84
N ARG A 981 -22.78 6.63 11.63
CA ARG A 981 -23.36 6.34 12.95
C ARG A 981 -22.88 7.28 14.04
N HIS A 982 -21.76 7.95 13.84
CA HIS A 982 -21.12 8.79 14.86
C HIS A 982 -20.82 10.17 14.32
N THR A 983 -20.72 11.14 15.21
CA THR A 983 -20.25 12.48 14.87
C THR A 983 -18.76 12.46 14.55
N ALA A 984 -18.28 13.44 13.77
CA ALA A 984 -16.85 13.58 13.49
C ALA A 984 -16.02 13.73 14.78
N GLN A 985 -16.58 14.33 15.82
CA GLN A 985 -15.96 14.51 17.13
C GLN A 985 -15.83 13.18 17.89
N GLU A 986 -16.85 12.32 17.87
CA GLU A 986 -16.79 10.97 18.49
C GLU A 986 -15.77 10.08 17.76
N VAL A 987 -15.77 10.12 16.42
CA VAL A 987 -14.77 9.40 15.61
C VAL A 987 -13.35 9.87 15.94
N SER A 988 -13.14 11.19 16.10
CA SER A 988 -11.82 11.75 16.45
C SER A 988 -11.29 11.33 17.82
N ALA A 989 -12.18 10.89 18.72
CA ALA A 989 -11.85 10.56 20.10
C ALA A 989 -11.51 9.08 20.30
N ALA A 990 -11.92 8.21 19.38
CA ALA A 990 -11.67 6.77 19.43
C ALA A 990 -10.31 6.44 18.80
N ALA A 991 -9.52 5.62 19.48
CA ALA A 991 -8.28 5.06 18.96
C ALA A 991 -8.55 3.80 18.13
N HIS A 992 -9.62 3.07 18.46
CA HIS A 992 -10.06 1.87 17.74
C HIS A 992 -11.56 1.89 17.43
N PRO A 993 -12.03 1.17 16.39
CA PRO A 993 -13.46 1.09 16.06
C PRO A 993 -14.32 0.58 17.21
N HIS A 994 -13.81 -0.36 18.02
CA HIS A 994 -14.56 -0.93 19.14
C HIS A 994 -14.75 0.03 20.33
N GLU A 995 -14.04 1.15 20.37
CA GLU A 995 -14.15 2.18 21.41
C GLU A 995 -15.24 3.22 21.12
N LEU A 996 -15.80 3.21 19.89
CA LEU A 996 -16.90 4.08 19.53
C LEU A 996 -18.14 3.74 20.39
N PRO A 997 -18.83 4.76 20.94
CA PRO A 997 -19.99 4.51 21.79
C PRO A 997 -21.13 3.86 20.99
N PRO A 998 -22.05 3.10 21.62
CA PRO A 998 -23.28 2.70 20.97
C PRO A 998 -24.02 3.91 20.41
N SER A 999 -24.45 3.85 19.15
CA SER A 999 -25.12 4.98 18.51
C SER A 999 -26.65 4.84 18.55
N GLU A 1000 -27.33 5.90 18.98
CA GLU A 1000 -28.80 6.06 18.91
C GLU A 1000 -29.24 6.91 17.70
N HIS A 1001 -28.29 7.45 16.95
CA HIS A 1001 -28.51 8.44 15.89
C HIS A 1001 -27.77 8.07 14.60
N SER A 1002 -28.25 8.61 13.48
CA SER A 1002 -27.50 8.64 12.23
C SER A 1002 -27.21 10.09 11.89
N TYR A 1003 -26.03 10.39 11.39
CA TYR A 1003 -25.59 11.75 11.09
C TYR A 1003 -25.40 11.90 9.60
N LEU A 1004 -26.21 12.76 8.98
CA LEU A 1004 -26.05 13.16 7.59
C LEU A 1004 -25.24 14.46 7.52
N TYR A 1005 -24.08 14.41 6.88
CA TYR A 1005 -23.32 15.59 6.47
C TYR A 1005 -23.66 15.91 5.01
N LEU A 1006 -23.97 17.17 4.72
CA LEU A 1006 -24.07 17.72 3.37
C LEU A 1006 -22.98 18.77 3.22
N ASP A 1007 -21.88 18.36 2.60
CA ASP A 1007 -20.69 19.19 2.48
C ASP A 1007 -20.71 19.93 1.15
N ALA A 1008 -20.56 21.25 1.20
CA ALA A 1008 -20.30 22.04 0.00
C ALA A 1008 -18.92 21.68 -0.57
N VAL A 1009 -17.94 21.42 0.30
CA VAL A 1009 -16.58 21.03 -0.06
C VAL A 1009 -15.87 20.40 1.13
N GLN A 1010 -14.98 19.47 0.84
CA GLN A 1010 -14.02 18.86 1.76
C GLN A 1010 -12.61 19.28 1.35
N HIS A 1011 -11.67 19.27 2.29
CA HIS A 1011 -10.24 19.33 2.00
C HIS A 1011 -9.77 18.03 1.32
N GLY A 1012 -8.72 18.10 0.50
CA GLY A 1012 -7.99 16.93 0.01
C GLY A 1012 -7.33 16.09 1.12
N LEU A 1013 -6.64 15.04 0.70
CA LEU A 1013 -6.05 14.01 1.55
C LEU A 1013 -4.52 14.14 1.65
N GLY A 1014 -3.85 14.39 0.52
CA GLY A 1014 -2.38 14.42 0.46
C GLY A 1014 -1.76 13.10 0.90
N SER A 1015 -0.53 13.14 1.43
CA SER A 1015 0.14 11.97 2.04
C SER A 1015 1.07 12.39 3.19
N ARG A 1016 0.67 13.43 3.93
CA ARG A 1016 1.55 14.14 4.89
C ARG A 1016 1.90 13.35 6.16
N ALA A 1017 1.29 12.18 6.37
CA ALA A 1017 1.77 11.23 7.38
C ALA A 1017 3.26 10.90 7.13
N CYS A 1018 3.61 10.54 5.90
CA CYS A 1018 4.98 10.43 5.41
C CYS A 1018 5.04 10.80 3.91
N GLY A 1019 5.25 12.08 3.60
CA GLY A 1019 5.22 12.58 2.23
C GLY A 1019 4.63 13.98 2.10
N PRO A 1020 4.31 14.42 0.87
CA PRO A 1020 3.83 15.78 0.60
C PRO A 1020 2.49 16.13 1.28
N ASP A 1021 2.33 17.42 1.64
CA ASP A 1021 1.06 18.02 2.01
C ASP A 1021 0.05 17.99 0.85
N VAL A 1022 -1.23 18.27 1.14
CA VAL A 1022 -2.27 18.39 0.12
C VAL A 1022 -1.86 19.42 -0.93
N TRP A 1023 -1.88 19.03 -2.21
CA TRP A 1023 -1.50 19.94 -3.28
C TRP A 1023 -2.45 21.17 -3.31
N PRO A 1024 -1.95 22.41 -3.50
CA PRO A 1024 -2.75 23.61 -3.29
C PRO A 1024 -4.07 23.69 -4.07
N ASP A 1025 -4.15 23.09 -5.25
CA ASP A 1025 -5.39 23.05 -6.06
C ASP A 1025 -6.54 22.29 -5.37
N PHE A 1026 -6.20 21.40 -4.43
CA PHE A 1026 -7.11 20.57 -3.65
C PHE A 1026 -7.19 20.99 -2.17
N ALA A 1027 -6.43 22.03 -1.79
CA ALA A 1027 -6.42 22.56 -0.44
C ALA A 1027 -7.62 23.48 -0.18
N LEU A 1028 -8.32 23.30 0.94
CA LEU A 1028 -9.52 24.08 1.24
C LEU A 1028 -9.17 25.27 2.12
N ARG A 1029 -9.24 26.48 1.55
CA ARG A 1029 -9.13 27.74 2.30
C ARG A 1029 -10.51 28.35 2.59
N PRO A 1030 -10.63 29.26 3.57
CA PRO A 1030 -11.92 29.81 3.97
C PRO A 1030 -12.60 30.52 2.80
N GLU A 1031 -13.78 30.05 2.42
CA GLU A 1031 -14.58 30.65 1.35
C GLU A 1031 -16.08 30.67 1.69
N ALA A 1032 -16.82 31.61 1.11
CA ALA A 1032 -18.27 31.65 1.23
C ALA A 1032 -18.91 30.62 0.29
N ARG A 1033 -19.88 29.86 0.80
CA ARG A 1033 -20.58 28.82 0.04
C ARG A 1033 -22.09 28.97 0.15
N THR A 1034 -22.76 28.66 -0.96
CA THR A 1034 -24.21 28.48 -0.98
C THR A 1034 -24.52 27.02 -1.29
N VAL A 1035 -25.36 26.39 -0.48
CA VAL A 1035 -25.95 25.07 -0.77
C VAL A 1035 -27.44 25.26 -0.97
N THR A 1036 -27.98 24.78 -2.09
CA THR A 1036 -29.42 24.85 -2.38
C THR A 1036 -29.96 23.45 -2.60
N LEU A 1037 -30.97 23.09 -1.83
CA LEU A 1037 -31.55 21.76 -1.77
C LEU A 1037 -33.06 21.81 -2.02
N ARG A 1038 -33.57 20.76 -2.65
CA ARG A 1038 -34.99 20.41 -2.63
C ARG A 1038 -35.18 19.15 -1.81
N ILE A 1039 -36.21 19.13 -0.98
CA ILE A 1039 -36.47 18.08 -0.01
C ILE A 1039 -37.91 17.60 -0.18
N GLY A 1040 -38.08 16.28 -0.32
CA GLY A 1040 -39.37 15.62 -0.45
C GLY A 1040 -39.40 14.27 0.26
N THR A 1041 -40.58 13.72 0.47
CA THR A 1041 -40.73 12.33 0.95
C THR A 1041 -40.39 11.37 -0.19
N ALA A 1042 -39.65 10.30 0.11
CA ALA A 1042 -39.37 9.24 -0.85
C ALA A 1042 -40.53 8.22 -0.81
N GLY A 1043 -41.61 8.50 -1.56
CA GLY A 1043 -42.81 7.66 -1.60
C GLY A 1043 -44.01 8.35 -2.22
#